data_AF-A0A2D6M8G2-F1
#
_entry.id   AF-A0A2D6M8G2-F1
#
_cell.length_a   1.000
_cell.length_b   1.000
_cell.length_c   1.000
_cell.angle_alpha   90.00
_cell.angle_beta   90.00
_cell.angle_gamma   90.00
#
_symmetry.space_group_name_H-M   'P 1'
#
loop_
_entity.id
_entity.type
_entity.pdbx_description
1 polymer ?
#
loop_
_entity_poly.entity_id
_entity_poly.type
_entity_poly.pdbx_seq_one_letter_code
_entity_poly.pdbx_strand_id
1 'polypeptide(L)'
;MAQSLLKTGKYQFRVFGGAIEHANYQTIKVEPFGDDFIIAPVKGFGDPMKLRLAITTEKPDIILLFTDPRFFIWIFEMEDEIHDMCPIAYNHIWDEEPYPSFNEALYEATDLINCISWKTYSLVQPHFPEKTNYIPHALSKDIFKKLPESEIYEYKKQLIGKENADAFVGLWINRNARRKRPGDLLVAWKQFLEKLQNEQGHKNAILIMHTDPLDNEGPNLYKQIEMLDIVNNVFISKNKIDFQKMNVLHNIADFCINVSCLPAGELIATDNGYRDIQDMKVGDKVLTHNGRFKPITQLFTRQLHNESLYTIKSANNQPIRITGEHPVYAIKKEKVNFLINENISKLKELIEWIKVKDLQVGDYVVYANNIDKANDYHDITHIDLYDFVKNRIDERTKSNTFQFNDNYIWPSTSKCLHASNQNKRFIKIDEDLAYILGLWVADGTTNTANICLNAKTEWDIAKRYIKCVKRSFNKQVSINLCNKLTRLGINIRKSLPHAKMFSALCGKYSHGKYVPHFILNSKNNNLKRAFLEGYVDGDGCILTNKYYPDNPKTTRIRTVSHQLAFNIRTLLTELGYCPKMSYDSNAHGYGNGNIWTIEWRDRKRLNNGSCRSWNIDNKYVVSRIFDIQIEENSYEQVYNFEVKDDNSYGTAGFTTHNCAEGFGLSTLEALYTGTPIIATKTGGLTQQVENPKTNEQYGVGMNPDVRALVGSQTVSFIMEDHVRHDTIMNAIHKLYVLGKSGRKELGNRGQAYAHEAFNIDTLTKTWDKTLEKCILDYKANKNKPRYKMTTL
;
A
#
# COMPACT_ATOMS: atom_id res chain seq x y z
N MET A 1 -4.85 -23.21 22.90
CA MET A 1 -3.44 -23.37 22.49
C MET A 1 -2.55 -23.10 23.70
N ALA A 2 -1.75 -22.02 23.79
CA ALA A 2 -0.73 -21.88 24.85
C ALA A 2 -1.29 -22.12 26.27
N GLN A 3 -2.32 -21.38 26.69
CA GLN A 3 -2.98 -21.55 28.00
C GLN A 3 -3.64 -22.92 28.25
N SER A 4 -3.92 -23.71 27.20
CA SER A 4 -4.48 -25.07 27.34
C SER A 4 -3.40 -26.15 27.34
N LEU A 5 -2.27 -25.93 26.64
CA LEU A 5 -1.06 -26.75 26.77
C LEU A 5 -0.37 -26.55 28.12
N LEU A 6 -0.27 -25.31 28.61
CA LEU A 6 0.27 -24.99 29.95
C LEU A 6 -0.45 -25.77 31.06
N LYS A 7 -1.78 -25.91 30.96
CA LYS A 7 -2.61 -26.70 31.90
C LYS A 7 -2.30 -28.21 31.92
N THR A 8 -1.50 -28.73 31.00
CA THR A 8 -1.02 -30.13 31.05
C THR A 8 0.19 -30.32 31.97
N GLY A 9 0.87 -29.24 32.36
CA GLY A 9 2.15 -29.29 33.09
C GLY A 9 3.37 -29.71 32.26
N LYS A 10 3.21 -30.01 30.96
CA LYS A 10 4.31 -30.41 30.06
C LYS A 10 5.10 -29.26 29.43
N TYR A 11 4.55 -28.05 29.36
CA TYR A 11 5.02 -26.97 28.49
C TYR A 11 5.34 -25.69 29.23
N GLN A 12 6.39 -24.99 28.78
CA GLN A 12 6.60 -23.56 29.02
C GLN A 12 6.60 -22.80 27.69
N PHE A 13 6.26 -21.52 27.73
CA PHE A 13 6.23 -20.63 26.57
C PHE A 13 7.10 -19.39 26.77
N ARG A 14 7.92 -19.10 25.76
CA ARG A 14 8.68 -17.86 25.58
C ARG A 14 8.22 -17.25 24.26
N VAL A 15 7.51 -16.13 24.32
CA VAL A 15 6.82 -15.54 23.16
C VAL A 15 7.36 -14.16 22.86
N PHE A 16 7.84 -13.95 21.64
CA PHE A 16 8.06 -12.61 21.12
C PHE A 16 6.70 -11.97 20.78
N GLY A 17 6.26 -11.03 21.61
CA GLY A 17 5.05 -10.26 21.35
C GLY A 17 5.30 -9.26 20.24
N GLY A 18 4.95 -9.60 19.00
CA GLY A 18 5.17 -8.73 17.84
C GLY A 18 4.17 -7.57 17.76
N ALA A 19 4.67 -6.35 17.59
CA ALA A 19 3.90 -5.16 17.21
C ALA A 19 4.80 -4.11 16.53
N ILE A 20 4.20 -3.17 15.77
CA ILE A 20 4.94 -2.06 15.15
C ILE A 20 5.72 -1.24 16.21
N GLU A 21 5.09 -1.02 17.35
CA GLU A 21 5.65 -0.37 18.55
C GLU A 21 4.85 -0.86 19.76
N HIS A 22 5.49 -1.02 20.93
CA HIS A 22 4.80 -1.23 22.20
C HIS A 22 4.90 0.01 23.08
N ALA A 23 3.85 0.32 23.85
CA ALA A 23 3.88 1.39 24.84
C ALA A 23 4.80 1.07 26.04
N ASN A 24 5.13 -0.21 26.25
CA ASN A 24 6.11 -0.69 27.22
C ASN A 24 6.80 -1.94 26.66
N TYR A 25 8.13 -2.02 26.74
CA TYR A 25 8.93 -3.16 26.29
C TYR A 25 9.40 -4.07 27.44
N GLN A 26 8.91 -3.85 28.67
CA GLN A 26 9.12 -4.78 29.79
C GLN A 26 8.52 -6.15 29.49
N THR A 27 9.24 -7.20 29.87
CA THR A 27 8.80 -8.59 29.74
C THR A 27 7.66 -8.90 30.71
N ILE A 28 6.60 -9.54 30.21
CA ILE A 28 5.34 -9.81 30.92
C ILE A 28 5.28 -11.29 31.27
N LYS A 29 5.10 -11.61 32.57
CA LYS A 29 4.66 -12.93 33.03
C LYS A 29 3.12 -12.99 32.94
N VAL A 30 2.57 -14.08 32.40
CA VAL A 30 1.13 -14.18 32.14
C VAL A 30 0.46 -15.03 33.21
N GLU A 31 -0.23 -14.37 34.14
CA GLU A 31 -1.02 -15.03 35.18
C GLU A 31 -2.14 -15.92 34.58
N PRO A 32 -2.45 -17.07 35.20
CA PRO A 32 -1.89 -17.63 36.44
C PRO A 32 -0.63 -18.48 36.25
N PHE A 33 0.08 -18.38 35.11
CA PHE A 33 1.17 -19.28 34.73
C PHE A 33 2.57 -18.74 35.06
N GLY A 34 2.70 -17.47 35.46
CA GLY A 34 3.96 -16.90 35.95
C GLY A 34 5.15 -17.11 35.00
N ASP A 35 6.18 -17.82 35.48
CA ASP A 35 7.40 -18.14 34.74
C ASP A 35 7.20 -19.21 33.63
N ASP A 36 6.10 -19.95 33.64
CA ASP A 36 5.79 -20.90 32.57
C ASP A 36 5.27 -20.20 31.31
N PHE A 37 4.79 -18.95 31.39
CA PHE A 37 4.30 -18.20 30.23
C PHE A 37 4.80 -16.75 30.23
N ILE A 38 5.87 -16.53 29.46
CA ILE A 38 6.57 -15.25 29.37
C ILE A 38 6.39 -14.65 27.97
N ILE A 39 5.94 -13.39 27.90
CA ILE A 39 5.86 -12.60 26.68
C ILE A 39 6.90 -11.47 26.75
N ALA A 40 7.88 -11.49 25.84
CA ALA A 40 8.83 -10.41 25.64
C ALA A 40 8.33 -9.52 24.48
N PRO A 41 7.93 -8.26 24.71
CA PRO A 41 7.48 -7.38 23.62
C PRO A 41 8.65 -7.04 22.69
N VAL A 42 8.45 -7.20 21.38
CA VAL A 42 9.44 -6.88 20.35
C VAL A 42 8.90 -5.87 19.35
N LYS A 43 9.79 -5.03 18.82
CA LYS A 43 9.50 -4.14 17.69
C LYS A 43 9.48 -4.96 16.40
N GLY A 44 8.46 -4.76 15.57
CA GLY A 44 8.17 -5.63 14.43
C GLY A 44 7.82 -7.05 14.91
N PHE A 45 8.43 -8.05 14.28
CA PHE A 45 8.30 -9.47 14.63
C PHE A 45 9.60 -10.06 15.20
N GLY A 46 10.51 -9.20 15.69
CA GLY A 46 11.86 -9.60 16.11
C GLY A 46 12.88 -9.53 14.99
N ASP A 47 14.03 -10.18 15.18
CA ASP A 47 15.15 -10.21 14.25
C ASP A 47 16.07 -11.44 14.50
N PRO A 48 16.97 -11.79 13.55
CA PRO A 48 17.86 -12.95 13.67
C PRO A 48 18.86 -12.90 14.84
N MET A 49 19.13 -11.74 15.45
CA MET A 49 20.02 -11.65 16.62
C MET A 49 19.25 -11.98 17.90
N LYS A 50 18.03 -11.45 18.05
CA LYS A 50 17.13 -11.80 19.16
C LYS A 50 16.78 -13.29 19.16
N LEU A 51 16.53 -13.89 17.99
CA LEU A 51 16.21 -15.31 17.92
C LEU A 51 17.42 -16.19 18.30
N ARG A 52 18.62 -15.93 17.74
CA ARG A 52 19.85 -16.64 18.15
C ARG A 52 20.12 -16.52 19.65
N LEU A 53 19.93 -15.34 20.23
CA LEU A 53 20.08 -15.12 21.67
C LEU A 53 19.08 -15.99 22.46
N ALA A 54 17.80 -15.95 22.12
CA ALA A 54 16.76 -16.74 22.81
C ALA A 54 16.95 -18.26 22.66
N ILE A 55 17.36 -18.75 21.48
CA ILE A 55 17.70 -20.17 21.28
C ILE A 55 18.89 -20.55 22.19
N THR A 56 19.88 -19.68 22.33
CA THR A 56 21.07 -19.93 23.15
C THR A 56 20.78 -19.90 24.66
N THR A 57 19.91 -18.98 25.12
CA THR A 57 19.58 -18.82 26.55
C THR A 57 18.50 -19.80 27.01
N GLU A 58 17.38 -19.88 26.29
CA GLU A 58 16.21 -20.69 26.69
C GLU A 58 16.35 -22.16 26.28
N LYS A 59 17.15 -22.45 25.24
CA LYS A 59 17.35 -23.80 24.68
C LYS A 59 16.02 -24.53 24.40
N PRO A 60 15.13 -23.94 23.58
CA PRO A 60 13.77 -24.43 23.40
C PRO A 60 13.76 -25.83 22.77
N ASP A 61 12.83 -26.69 23.20
CA ASP A 61 12.61 -28.01 22.60
C ASP A 61 12.06 -27.95 21.16
N ILE A 62 11.44 -26.82 20.77
CA ILE A 62 10.86 -26.57 19.44
C ILE A 62 10.65 -25.05 19.23
N ILE A 63 10.81 -24.56 18.01
CA ILE A 63 10.35 -23.21 17.63
C ILE A 63 8.95 -23.31 17.04
N LEU A 64 8.04 -22.44 17.49
CA LEU A 64 6.64 -22.45 17.07
C LEU A 64 6.23 -21.13 16.44
N LEU A 65 6.04 -21.15 15.11
CA LEU A 65 5.72 -19.99 14.28
C LEU A 65 4.21 -19.81 14.13
N PHE A 66 3.77 -18.55 14.15
CA PHE A 66 2.38 -18.11 13.96
C PHE A 66 2.35 -16.88 13.04
N THR A 67 1.24 -16.69 12.32
CA THR A 67 0.99 -15.57 11.37
C THR A 67 1.62 -15.80 9.98
N ASP A 68 1.34 -14.89 9.07
CA ASP A 68 1.90 -14.80 7.71
C ASP A 68 3.46 -14.81 7.73
N PRO A 69 4.13 -15.64 6.91
CA PRO A 69 5.57 -15.84 7.00
C PRO A 69 6.36 -14.65 6.41
N ARG A 70 5.73 -13.74 5.65
CA ARG A 70 6.39 -12.52 5.12
C ARG A 70 7.07 -11.69 6.21
N PHE A 71 6.53 -11.71 7.44
CA PHE A 71 7.04 -10.92 8.56
C PHE A 71 8.30 -11.50 9.21
N PHE A 72 8.60 -12.78 8.97
CA PHE A 72 9.71 -13.50 9.58
C PHE A 72 10.36 -14.50 8.63
N ILE A 73 10.41 -14.17 7.33
CA ILE A 73 11.04 -15.01 6.29
C ILE A 73 12.48 -15.39 6.63
N TRP A 74 13.19 -14.50 7.34
CA TRP A 74 14.53 -14.67 7.87
C TRP A 74 14.70 -15.85 8.84
N ILE A 75 13.62 -16.41 9.39
CA ILE A 75 13.66 -17.65 10.19
C ILE A 75 13.90 -18.85 9.27
N PHE A 76 13.24 -18.90 8.10
CA PHE A 76 13.42 -19.95 7.11
C PHE A 76 14.77 -19.79 6.38
N GLU A 77 15.21 -18.56 6.13
CA GLU A 77 16.55 -18.26 5.58
C GLU A 77 17.71 -18.70 6.51
N MET A 78 17.43 -19.07 7.76
CA MET A 78 18.41 -19.58 8.74
C MET A 78 18.02 -20.95 9.31
N GLU A 79 17.23 -21.75 8.57
CA GLU A 79 16.69 -23.01 9.08
C GLU A 79 17.76 -23.98 9.61
N ASP A 80 18.93 -24.07 8.97
CA ASP A 80 20.02 -24.97 9.40
C ASP A 80 20.55 -24.62 10.81
N GLU A 81 20.73 -23.32 11.10
CA GLU A 81 21.17 -22.85 12.42
C GLU A 81 20.14 -23.16 13.53
N ILE A 82 18.86 -23.23 13.14
CA ILE A 82 17.77 -23.61 14.04
C ILE A 82 17.73 -25.12 14.22
N HIS A 83 17.81 -25.88 13.12
CA HIS A 83 17.78 -27.34 13.10
C HIS A 83 19.00 -27.99 13.77
N ASP A 84 20.13 -27.29 13.91
CA ASP A 84 21.25 -27.68 14.79
C ASP A 84 20.84 -27.71 16.28
N MET A 85 19.78 -27.00 16.67
CA MET A 85 19.31 -26.87 18.06
C MET A 85 17.99 -27.62 18.29
N CYS A 86 16.95 -27.32 17.50
CA CYS A 86 15.57 -27.76 17.71
C CYS A 86 14.74 -27.75 16.39
N PRO A 87 13.62 -28.48 16.31
CA PRO A 87 12.76 -28.48 15.13
C PRO A 87 11.93 -27.20 14.97
N ILE A 88 11.36 -27.00 13.76
CA ILE A 88 10.46 -25.89 13.44
C ILE A 88 9.03 -26.40 13.23
N ALA A 89 8.09 -25.92 14.06
CA ALA A 89 6.65 -26.06 13.86
C ALA A 89 6.04 -24.76 13.32
N TYR A 90 5.18 -24.85 12.29
CA TYR A 90 4.47 -23.70 11.74
C TYR A 90 2.94 -23.87 11.80
N ASN A 91 2.27 -22.92 12.45
CA ASN A 91 0.82 -22.82 12.46
C ASN A 91 0.31 -21.80 11.42
N HIS A 92 -0.30 -22.30 10.35
CA HIS A 92 -0.49 -21.61 9.09
C HIS A 92 -1.96 -21.57 8.63
N ILE A 93 -2.27 -20.60 7.77
CA ILE A 93 -3.55 -20.47 7.08
C ILE A 93 -3.31 -20.03 5.63
N TRP A 94 -3.89 -20.80 4.70
CA TRP A 94 -3.96 -20.53 3.28
C TRP A 94 -5.27 -21.12 2.73
N ASP A 95 -6.22 -20.26 2.42
CA ASP A 95 -7.59 -20.66 2.09
C ASP A 95 -7.90 -20.66 0.58
N GLU A 96 -6.92 -20.32 -0.26
CA GLU A 96 -7.14 -20.09 -1.69
C GLU A 96 -6.61 -21.22 -2.56
N GLU A 97 -7.30 -21.51 -3.66
CA GLU A 97 -6.85 -22.43 -4.71
C GLU A 97 -6.03 -21.70 -5.79
N PRO A 98 -5.07 -22.37 -6.47
CA PRO A 98 -4.62 -23.75 -6.26
C PRO A 98 -3.73 -23.92 -5.00
N TYR A 99 -3.10 -25.10 -4.83
CA TYR A 99 -2.07 -25.31 -3.80
C TYR A 99 -0.93 -24.25 -3.95
N PRO A 100 -0.47 -23.64 -2.85
CA PRO A 100 0.60 -22.66 -2.87
C PRO A 100 1.99 -23.29 -3.02
N SER A 101 2.33 -23.75 -4.23
CA SER A 101 3.67 -24.25 -4.57
C SER A 101 4.79 -23.22 -4.39
N PHE A 102 4.46 -21.92 -4.29
CA PHE A 102 5.43 -20.90 -3.89
C PHE A 102 5.89 -21.04 -2.42
N ASN A 103 5.01 -21.53 -1.54
CA ASN A 103 5.33 -21.77 -0.13
C ASN A 103 6.03 -23.14 0.07
N GLU A 104 6.27 -23.91 -0.98
CA GLU A 104 6.78 -25.29 -0.90
C GLU A 104 8.09 -25.38 -0.10
N ALA A 105 9.06 -24.50 -0.37
CA ALA A 105 10.30 -24.41 0.42
C ALA A 105 10.07 -24.07 1.90
N LEU A 106 9.03 -23.28 2.22
CA LEU A 106 8.67 -22.95 3.62
C LEU A 106 8.03 -24.15 4.32
N TYR A 107 7.32 -25.01 3.58
CA TYR A 107 6.80 -26.26 4.10
C TYR A 107 7.89 -27.33 4.23
N GLU A 108 8.84 -27.43 3.28
CA GLU A 108 10.03 -28.29 3.37
C GLU A 108 10.88 -27.96 4.61
N ALA A 109 11.14 -26.67 4.85
CA ALA A 109 11.88 -26.13 6.00
C ALA A 109 11.15 -26.26 7.37
N THR A 110 9.95 -26.85 7.42
CA THR A 110 9.23 -27.11 8.67
C THR A 110 9.11 -28.61 8.95
N ASP A 111 9.22 -29.00 10.22
CA ASP A 111 9.11 -30.38 10.67
C ASP A 111 7.67 -30.73 11.11
N LEU A 112 6.86 -29.71 11.40
CA LEU A 112 5.44 -29.85 11.74
C LEU A 112 4.61 -28.70 11.13
N ILE A 113 3.60 -29.04 10.35
CA ILE A 113 2.66 -28.09 9.75
C ILE A 113 1.29 -28.27 10.41
N ASN A 114 0.81 -27.24 11.10
CA ASN A 114 -0.53 -27.23 11.71
C ASN A 114 -1.41 -26.21 10.96
N CYS A 115 -2.53 -26.69 10.41
CA CYS A 115 -3.44 -25.93 9.56
C CYS A 115 -4.65 -25.43 10.36
N ILE A 116 -4.86 -24.11 10.41
CA ILE A 116 -5.98 -23.46 11.11
C ILE A 116 -7.32 -23.71 10.40
N SER A 117 -7.29 -23.90 9.08
CA SER A 117 -8.48 -24.19 8.28
C SER A 117 -8.41 -25.55 7.59
N TRP A 118 -9.59 -26.12 7.36
CA TRP A 118 -9.78 -27.33 6.57
C TRP A 118 -9.32 -27.11 5.14
N LYS A 119 -9.44 -25.89 4.61
CA LYS A 119 -9.01 -25.54 3.26
C LYS A 119 -7.48 -25.60 3.14
N THR A 120 -6.76 -24.95 4.05
CA THR A 120 -5.29 -25.07 4.18
C THR A 120 -4.87 -26.54 4.27
N TYR A 121 -5.51 -27.29 5.15
CA TYR A 121 -5.22 -28.71 5.35
C TYR A 121 -5.42 -29.53 4.06
N SER A 122 -6.55 -29.34 3.38
CA SER A 122 -6.88 -30.06 2.13
C SER A 122 -5.94 -29.77 0.97
N LEU A 123 -5.26 -28.61 0.98
CA LEU A 123 -4.28 -28.22 -0.02
C LEU A 123 -2.87 -28.71 0.31
N VAL A 124 -2.44 -28.61 1.57
CA VAL A 124 -1.05 -28.91 1.97
C VAL A 124 -0.84 -30.39 2.33
N GLN A 125 -1.84 -31.08 2.89
CA GLN A 125 -1.69 -32.47 3.31
C GLN A 125 -1.39 -33.47 2.17
N PRO A 126 -1.92 -33.31 0.94
CA PRO A 126 -1.52 -34.15 -0.20
C PRO A 126 -0.03 -34.03 -0.59
N HIS A 127 0.62 -32.92 -0.24
CA HIS A 127 2.02 -32.65 -0.54
C HIS A 127 2.96 -33.04 0.61
N PHE A 128 2.54 -32.83 1.87
CA PHE A 128 3.34 -33.15 3.07
C PHE A 128 2.56 -34.00 4.09
N PRO A 129 2.15 -35.24 3.72
CA PRO A 129 1.23 -36.07 4.51
C PRO A 129 1.80 -36.54 5.86
N GLU A 130 3.11 -36.57 6.02
CA GLU A 130 3.83 -37.05 7.21
C GLU A 130 3.87 -36.04 8.37
N LYS A 131 3.68 -34.74 8.05
CA LYS A 131 3.82 -33.61 8.98
C LYS A 131 2.66 -32.61 8.98
N THR A 132 1.70 -32.72 8.06
CA THR A 132 0.54 -31.81 7.99
C THR A 132 -0.64 -32.30 8.80
N ASN A 133 -1.15 -31.46 9.71
CA ASN A 133 -2.26 -31.78 10.62
C ASN A 133 -3.32 -30.67 10.59
N TYR A 134 -4.60 -31.03 10.65
CA TYR A 134 -5.69 -30.06 10.85
C TYR A 134 -5.88 -29.77 12.34
N ILE A 135 -5.64 -28.52 12.76
CA ILE A 135 -5.92 -28.07 14.13
C ILE A 135 -6.52 -26.65 14.12
N PRO A 136 -7.85 -26.52 14.01
CA PRO A 136 -8.50 -25.21 13.92
C PRO A 136 -8.49 -24.47 15.26
N HIS A 137 -8.82 -23.18 15.23
CA HIS A 137 -9.11 -22.43 16.45
C HIS A 137 -10.32 -23.00 17.20
N ALA A 138 -10.30 -22.88 18.54
CA ALA A 138 -11.32 -23.38 19.44
C ALA A 138 -11.59 -22.39 20.58
N LEU A 139 -12.83 -22.37 21.09
CA LEU A 139 -13.24 -21.54 22.23
C LEU A 139 -13.57 -22.42 23.45
N SER A 140 -13.54 -21.83 24.65
CA SER A 140 -14.02 -22.51 25.87
C SER A 140 -15.55 -22.46 25.95
N LYS A 141 -16.14 -23.64 26.18
CA LYS A 141 -17.58 -23.86 26.42
C LYS A 141 -18.05 -23.31 27.77
N ASP A 142 -17.13 -22.96 28.67
CA ASP A 142 -17.46 -22.33 29.96
C ASP A 142 -17.71 -20.83 29.79
N ILE A 143 -17.02 -20.24 28.82
CA ILE A 143 -16.99 -18.81 28.50
C ILE A 143 -18.09 -18.45 27.49
N PHE A 144 -18.06 -19.08 26.31
CA PHE A 144 -19.07 -18.88 25.27
C PHE A 144 -20.05 -20.06 25.30
N LYS A 145 -21.30 -19.77 25.65
CA LYS A 145 -22.36 -20.76 25.85
C LYS A 145 -23.75 -20.14 25.74
N LYS A 146 -24.72 -20.98 25.35
CA LYS A 146 -26.12 -20.60 25.26
C LYS A 146 -26.69 -20.34 26.65
N LEU A 147 -27.36 -19.20 26.83
CA LEU A 147 -28.01 -18.78 28.07
C LEU A 147 -29.50 -19.21 28.08
N PRO A 148 -30.14 -19.31 29.26
CA PRO A 148 -31.59 -19.52 29.37
C PRO A 148 -32.38 -18.39 28.69
N GLU A 149 -33.49 -18.72 28.01
CA GLU A 149 -34.27 -17.73 27.26
C GLU A 149 -34.84 -16.59 28.14
N SER A 150 -35.08 -16.85 29.42
CA SER A 150 -35.43 -15.84 30.42
C SER A 150 -34.31 -14.82 30.65
N GLU A 151 -33.07 -15.28 30.83
CA GLU A 151 -31.89 -14.42 30.97
C GLU A 151 -31.64 -13.61 29.69
N ILE A 152 -31.72 -14.25 28.52
CA ILE A 152 -31.60 -13.58 27.22
C ILE A 152 -32.63 -12.46 27.09
N TYR A 153 -33.89 -12.71 27.48
CA TYR A 153 -34.95 -11.72 27.42
C TYR A 153 -34.72 -10.53 28.37
N GLU A 154 -34.28 -10.76 29.61
CA GLU A 154 -33.95 -9.67 30.53
C GLU A 154 -32.68 -8.89 30.10
N TYR A 155 -31.62 -9.56 29.64
CA TYR A 155 -30.44 -8.87 29.10
C TYR A 155 -30.76 -8.03 27.86
N LYS A 156 -31.66 -8.51 26.99
CA LYS A 156 -32.11 -7.77 25.82
C LYS A 156 -32.88 -6.50 26.22
N LYS A 157 -33.80 -6.58 27.18
CA LYS A 157 -34.46 -5.38 27.76
C LYS A 157 -33.46 -4.40 28.37
N GLN A 158 -32.46 -4.90 29.09
CA GLN A 158 -31.44 -4.08 29.75
C GLN A 158 -30.54 -3.34 28.75
N LEU A 159 -30.26 -3.94 27.58
CA LEU A 159 -29.35 -3.34 26.59
C LEU A 159 -30.06 -2.43 25.58
N ILE A 160 -31.18 -2.89 25.01
CA ILE A 160 -31.85 -2.20 23.88
C ILE A 160 -33.26 -1.67 24.21
N GLY A 161 -33.68 -1.71 25.48
CA GLY A 161 -34.98 -1.21 25.94
C GLY A 161 -36.07 -2.28 25.97
N LYS A 162 -37.13 -2.01 26.74
CA LYS A 162 -38.23 -2.97 26.96
C LYS A 162 -39.14 -3.07 25.75
N GLU A 163 -39.31 -1.95 25.05
CA GLU A 163 -40.04 -1.77 23.80
C GLU A 163 -39.41 -2.54 22.63
N ASN A 164 -38.09 -2.76 22.63
CA ASN A 164 -37.38 -3.53 21.59
C ASN A 164 -37.10 -4.99 22.01
N ALA A 165 -37.69 -5.49 23.10
CA ALA A 165 -37.41 -6.83 23.62
C ALA A 165 -37.79 -7.95 22.62
N ASP A 166 -38.76 -7.70 21.74
CA ASP A 166 -39.19 -8.62 20.68
C ASP A 166 -38.69 -8.23 19.27
N ALA A 167 -37.83 -7.20 19.16
CA ALA A 167 -37.21 -6.80 17.89
C ALA A 167 -36.28 -7.87 17.31
N PHE A 168 -36.14 -7.93 15.99
CA PHE A 168 -35.14 -8.80 15.33
C PHE A 168 -33.73 -8.18 15.46
N VAL A 169 -32.76 -8.91 16.00
CA VAL A 169 -31.44 -8.35 16.37
C VAL A 169 -30.31 -8.85 15.46
N GLY A 170 -29.69 -7.93 14.71
CA GLY A 170 -28.40 -8.18 14.06
C GLY A 170 -27.23 -7.84 14.96
N LEU A 171 -26.09 -8.51 14.79
CA LEU A 171 -24.86 -8.26 15.54
C LEU A 171 -23.66 -8.07 14.60
N TRP A 172 -22.78 -7.15 14.95
CA TRP A 172 -21.52 -6.93 14.26
C TRP A 172 -20.44 -6.62 15.30
N ILE A 173 -19.59 -7.61 15.58
CA ILE A 173 -18.41 -7.47 16.45
C ILE A 173 -17.19 -7.50 15.55
N ASN A 174 -16.67 -6.31 15.25
CA ASN A 174 -15.51 -6.08 14.40
C ASN A 174 -14.88 -4.73 14.78
N ARG A 175 -13.59 -4.53 14.49
CA ARG A 175 -13.01 -3.19 14.51
C ARG A 175 -13.69 -2.33 13.43
N ASN A 176 -14.10 -1.11 13.75
CA ASN A 176 -14.51 -0.11 12.77
C ASN A 176 -13.34 0.24 11.84
N ALA A 177 -13.28 -0.49 10.75
CA ALA A 177 -12.27 -0.40 9.72
C ALA A 177 -12.94 -0.50 8.35
N ARG A 178 -12.40 0.15 7.32
CA ARG A 178 -12.89 0.03 5.94
C ARG A 178 -12.91 -1.40 5.42
N ARG A 179 -11.88 -2.17 5.77
CA ARG A 179 -11.80 -3.60 5.51
C ARG A 179 -12.92 -4.44 6.18
N LYS A 180 -13.70 -3.83 7.09
CA LYS A 180 -14.86 -4.43 7.76
C LYS A 180 -16.22 -3.87 7.27
N ARG A 181 -16.22 -2.95 6.29
CA ARG A 181 -17.40 -2.32 5.63
C ARG A 181 -18.63 -2.12 6.56
N PRO A 182 -18.47 -1.43 7.71
CA PRO A 182 -19.65 -1.06 8.50
C PRO A 182 -20.61 -0.15 7.73
N GLY A 183 -20.11 0.66 6.78
CA GLY A 183 -20.93 1.47 5.89
C GLY A 183 -21.87 0.66 4.99
N ASP A 184 -21.36 -0.28 4.20
CA ASP A 184 -22.19 -1.13 3.35
C ASP A 184 -23.18 -2.00 4.15
N LEU A 185 -22.79 -2.41 5.37
CA LEU A 185 -23.69 -3.08 6.30
C LEU A 185 -24.84 -2.17 6.74
N LEU A 186 -24.57 -0.90 7.09
CA LEU A 186 -25.60 0.06 7.46
C LEU A 186 -26.55 0.37 6.29
N VAL A 187 -26.03 0.44 5.06
CA VAL A 187 -26.84 0.58 3.83
C VAL A 187 -27.72 -0.66 3.62
N ALA A 188 -27.18 -1.87 3.76
CA ALA A 188 -27.94 -3.11 3.68
C ALA A 188 -29.00 -3.22 4.80
N TRP A 189 -28.70 -2.72 5.99
CA TRP A 189 -29.63 -2.67 7.13
C TRP A 189 -30.78 -1.70 6.87
N LYS A 190 -30.51 -0.51 6.32
CA LYS A 190 -31.56 0.42 5.84
C LYS A 190 -32.46 -0.25 4.81
N GLN A 191 -31.88 -0.90 3.79
CA GLN A 191 -32.64 -1.61 2.75
C GLN A 191 -33.49 -2.75 3.33
N PHE A 192 -32.98 -3.48 4.33
CA PHE A 192 -33.76 -4.48 5.07
C PHE A 192 -34.92 -3.86 5.86
N LEU A 193 -34.72 -2.75 6.57
CA LEU A 193 -35.77 -2.04 7.31
C LEU A 193 -36.85 -1.47 6.40
N GLU A 194 -36.49 -0.97 5.21
CA GLU A 194 -37.46 -0.51 4.20
C GLU A 194 -38.27 -1.68 3.62
N LYS A 195 -37.62 -2.80 3.32
CA LYS A 195 -38.30 -4.05 2.91
C LYS A 195 -39.24 -4.57 4.00
N LEU A 196 -38.81 -4.53 5.27
CA LEU A 196 -39.62 -4.93 6.43
C LEU A 196 -40.84 -4.02 6.63
N GLN A 197 -40.68 -2.70 6.46
CA GLN A 197 -41.78 -1.73 6.53
C GLN A 197 -42.81 -1.96 5.42
N ASN A 198 -42.37 -2.32 4.22
CA ASN A 198 -43.25 -2.58 3.07
C ASN A 198 -43.96 -3.94 3.16
N GLU A 199 -43.32 -4.96 3.73
CA GLU A 199 -43.87 -6.34 3.79
C GLU A 199 -44.64 -6.64 5.08
N GLN A 200 -44.26 -6.03 6.21
CA GLN A 200 -44.80 -6.33 7.55
C GLN A 200 -45.39 -5.09 8.25
N GLY A 201 -45.34 -3.92 7.62
CA GLY A 201 -45.90 -2.68 8.18
C GLY A 201 -45.09 -2.04 9.31
N HIS A 202 -43.89 -2.54 9.64
CA HIS A 202 -43.08 -2.05 10.76
C HIS A 202 -41.56 -2.06 10.50
N LYS A 203 -40.79 -1.26 11.26
CA LYS A 203 -39.31 -1.29 11.34
C LYS A 203 -38.78 -1.99 12.62
N ASN A 204 -39.42 -3.06 13.11
CA ASN A 204 -39.08 -3.68 14.42
C ASN A 204 -37.80 -4.56 14.39
N ALA A 205 -36.64 -3.93 14.20
CA ALA A 205 -35.32 -4.60 14.22
C ALA A 205 -34.19 -3.67 14.68
N ILE A 206 -33.19 -4.19 15.40
CA ILE A 206 -32.03 -3.45 15.91
C ILE A 206 -30.71 -4.09 15.43
N LEU A 207 -29.78 -3.31 14.89
CA LEU A 207 -28.40 -3.75 14.64
C LEU A 207 -27.48 -3.32 15.80
N ILE A 208 -26.92 -4.28 16.51
CA ILE A 208 -25.90 -4.04 17.54
C ILE A 208 -24.53 -4.03 16.85
N MET A 209 -23.83 -2.89 16.91
CA MET A 209 -22.43 -2.78 16.45
C MET A 209 -21.53 -2.63 17.68
N HIS A 210 -20.70 -3.64 17.95
CA HIS A 210 -19.69 -3.59 19.01
C HIS A 210 -18.35 -3.15 18.42
N THR A 211 -18.04 -1.87 18.61
CA THR A 211 -16.83 -1.20 18.12
C THR A 211 -16.71 0.18 18.77
N ASP A 212 -15.53 0.78 18.71
CA ASP A 212 -15.44 2.24 18.69
C ASP A 212 -16.07 2.77 17.38
N PRO A 213 -17.14 3.59 17.42
CA PRO A 213 -17.80 4.15 16.23
C PRO A 213 -17.01 5.28 15.55
N LEU A 214 -15.86 5.67 16.11
CA LEU A 214 -14.98 6.72 15.61
C LEU A 214 -13.55 6.21 15.30
N ASP A 215 -13.27 4.91 15.52
CA ASP A 215 -11.96 4.26 15.32
C ASP A 215 -11.21 4.75 14.08
N ASN A 216 -9.91 5.02 14.23
CA ASN A 216 -9.05 5.58 13.20
C ASN A 216 -8.86 4.73 11.90
N GLU A 217 -9.47 3.55 11.78
CA GLU A 217 -9.49 2.78 10.52
C GLU A 217 -10.79 2.88 9.69
N GLY A 218 -11.88 3.43 10.26
CA GLY A 218 -13.23 3.28 9.67
C GLY A 218 -14.20 4.46 9.90
N PRO A 219 -15.37 4.44 9.22
CA PRO A 219 -16.29 5.57 9.13
C PRO A 219 -16.82 6.09 10.47
N ASN A 220 -17.23 7.36 10.49
CA ASN A 220 -18.03 7.90 11.60
C ASN A 220 -19.42 7.25 11.58
N LEU A 221 -19.59 6.20 12.36
CA LEU A 221 -20.82 5.39 12.32
C LEU A 221 -22.02 6.20 12.81
N TYR A 222 -21.87 7.05 13.82
CA TYR A 222 -22.95 7.92 14.30
C TYR A 222 -23.54 8.77 13.17
N LYS A 223 -22.69 9.37 12.32
CA LYS A 223 -23.18 10.22 11.23
C LYS A 223 -23.80 9.39 10.09
N GLN A 224 -23.27 8.19 9.79
CA GLN A 224 -23.91 7.30 8.82
C GLN A 224 -25.29 6.82 9.30
N ILE A 225 -25.42 6.46 10.58
CA ILE A 225 -26.68 6.04 11.22
C ILE A 225 -27.73 7.17 11.21
N GLU A 226 -27.30 8.42 11.41
CA GLU A 226 -28.13 9.61 11.29
C GLU A 226 -28.58 9.86 9.84
N MET A 227 -27.64 9.87 8.88
CA MET A 227 -27.92 10.13 7.45
C MET A 227 -28.81 9.08 6.80
N LEU A 228 -28.78 7.84 7.29
CA LEU A 228 -29.57 6.73 6.77
C LEU A 228 -30.99 6.63 7.38
N ASP A 229 -31.35 7.49 8.33
CA ASP A 229 -32.60 7.44 9.12
C ASP A 229 -32.82 6.10 9.83
N ILE A 230 -31.77 5.62 10.52
CA ILE A 230 -31.76 4.35 11.25
C ILE A 230 -31.27 4.50 12.72
N VAL A 231 -31.31 5.72 13.27
CA VAL A 231 -30.89 6.02 14.66
C VAL A 231 -31.62 5.14 15.68
N ASN A 232 -32.94 4.95 15.51
CA ASN A 232 -33.76 4.12 16.38
C ASN A 232 -33.59 2.60 16.11
N ASN A 233 -32.78 2.23 15.12
CA ASN A 233 -32.59 0.86 14.64
C ASN A 233 -31.14 0.37 14.72
N VAL A 234 -30.23 1.13 15.32
CA VAL A 234 -28.81 0.76 15.49
C VAL A 234 -28.31 1.12 16.90
N PHE A 235 -27.74 0.15 17.60
CA PHE A 235 -27.17 0.30 18.94
C PHE A 235 -25.65 0.16 18.92
N ILE A 236 -24.92 1.14 19.46
CA ILE A 236 -23.45 1.14 19.50
C ILE A 236 -22.92 0.71 20.87
N SER A 237 -22.25 -0.45 20.90
CA SER A 237 -21.56 -0.97 22.08
C SER A 237 -20.06 -0.62 22.03
N LYS A 238 -19.68 0.52 22.62
CA LYS A 238 -18.32 1.10 22.50
C LYS A 238 -17.32 0.73 23.60
N ASN A 239 -17.79 0.22 24.74
CA ASN A 239 -16.94 -0.01 25.91
C ASN A 239 -16.16 -1.31 25.74
N LYS A 240 -14.91 -1.39 26.22
CA LYS A 240 -14.25 -2.70 26.40
C LYS A 240 -15.06 -3.53 27.40
N ILE A 241 -15.41 -4.74 27.00
CA ILE A 241 -16.20 -5.67 27.81
C ILE A 241 -15.42 -6.96 28.08
N ASP A 242 -15.70 -7.58 29.21
CA ASP A 242 -15.26 -8.93 29.54
C ASP A 242 -15.98 -9.99 28.70
N PHE A 243 -15.47 -11.23 28.74
CA PHE A 243 -16.04 -12.33 27.97
C PHE A 243 -17.46 -12.73 28.39
N GLN A 244 -17.89 -12.49 29.64
CA GLN A 244 -19.26 -12.81 30.06
C GLN A 244 -20.26 -11.87 29.37
N LYS A 245 -19.94 -10.58 29.30
CA LYS A 245 -20.71 -9.59 28.54
C LYS A 245 -20.64 -9.84 27.02
N MET A 246 -19.50 -10.29 26.49
CA MET A 246 -19.42 -10.69 25.07
C MET A 246 -20.33 -11.90 24.77
N ASN A 247 -20.35 -12.90 25.66
CA ASN A 247 -21.28 -14.02 25.57
C ASN A 247 -22.75 -13.57 25.58
N VAL A 248 -23.10 -12.57 26.41
CA VAL A 248 -24.44 -11.96 26.40
C VAL A 248 -24.75 -11.30 25.05
N LEU A 249 -23.83 -10.52 24.46
CA LEU A 249 -24.07 -9.88 23.15
C LEU A 249 -24.39 -10.88 22.04
N HIS A 250 -23.68 -12.02 21.99
CA HIS A 250 -23.97 -13.09 21.03
C HIS A 250 -25.30 -13.80 21.30
N ASN A 251 -25.67 -13.99 22.56
CA ASN A 251 -26.92 -14.67 22.95
C ASN A 251 -28.20 -13.83 22.68
N ILE A 252 -28.13 -12.50 22.76
CA ILE A 252 -29.30 -11.62 22.49
C ILE A 252 -29.57 -11.39 20.99
N ALA A 253 -28.65 -11.81 20.13
CA ALA A 253 -28.71 -11.60 18.69
C ALA A 253 -29.42 -12.75 17.95
N ASP A 254 -30.12 -12.41 16.87
CA ASP A 254 -30.64 -13.37 15.90
C ASP A 254 -29.59 -13.78 14.85
N PHE A 255 -28.55 -12.95 14.59
CA PHE A 255 -27.41 -13.29 13.70
C PHE A 255 -26.15 -12.39 13.86
N CYS A 256 -24.98 -12.76 13.28
CA CYS A 256 -23.71 -11.95 13.24
C CYS A 256 -23.03 -11.82 11.83
N ILE A 257 -22.24 -10.76 11.47
CA ILE A 257 -21.82 -10.44 10.04
C ILE A 257 -20.42 -9.71 9.72
N ASN A 258 -19.90 -9.67 8.44
CA ASN A 258 -18.50 -9.22 7.99
C ASN A 258 -18.15 -8.97 6.44
N VAL A 259 -17.47 -7.87 5.92
CA VAL A 259 -17.00 -7.56 4.46
C VAL A 259 -15.94 -6.37 4.20
N SER A 260 -15.30 -6.08 3.00
CA SER A 260 -14.09 -5.14 2.71
C SER A 260 -13.97 -4.10 1.47
N CYS A 261 -13.12 -3.00 1.52
CA CYS A 261 -12.28 -2.25 0.45
C CYS A 261 -12.32 -0.66 0.12
N LEU A 262 -11.63 -0.07 -0.92
CA LEU A 262 -10.99 1.34 -1.04
C LEU A 262 -11.02 2.15 -2.46
N PRO A 263 -10.58 3.49 -2.68
CA PRO A 263 -10.65 4.63 -3.80
C PRO A 263 -9.86 4.83 -5.19
N ALA A 264 -10.39 5.51 -6.25
CA ALA A 264 -9.93 5.52 -7.70
C ALA A 264 -9.40 6.83 -8.35
N GLY A 265 -8.88 6.70 -9.60
CA GLY A 265 -8.66 7.79 -10.57
C GLY A 265 -7.40 8.63 -10.31
N GLU A 266 -6.63 8.24 -9.31
CA GLU A 266 -5.59 9.05 -8.70
C GLU A 266 -4.18 8.76 -9.23
N LEU A 267 -3.36 9.81 -9.28
CA LEU A 267 -2.01 9.72 -9.82
C LEU A 267 -1.00 9.35 -8.73
N ILE A 268 -0.34 8.19 -8.90
CA ILE A 268 0.58 7.58 -7.95
C ILE A 268 2.03 7.89 -8.32
N ALA A 269 2.87 8.20 -7.32
CA ALA A 269 4.30 8.44 -7.49
C ALA A 269 5.07 7.12 -7.59
N THR A 270 5.46 6.72 -8.79
CA THR A 270 6.29 5.52 -9.05
C THR A 270 7.75 5.85 -9.33
N ASP A 271 8.64 4.83 -9.34
CA ASP A 271 10.03 4.99 -9.78
C ASP A 271 10.13 5.44 -11.24
N ASN A 272 9.09 5.16 -12.03
CA ASN A 272 8.88 5.63 -13.40
C ASN A 272 7.82 6.75 -13.49
N GLY A 273 7.78 7.65 -12.49
CA GLY A 273 6.99 8.89 -12.54
C GLY A 273 5.55 8.77 -12.05
N TYR A 274 4.72 9.78 -12.34
CA TYR A 274 3.28 9.68 -12.03
C TYR A 274 2.56 8.73 -13.01
N ARG A 275 1.68 7.88 -12.49
CA ARG A 275 0.83 6.98 -13.28
C ARG A 275 -0.46 6.66 -12.51
N ASP A 276 -1.55 6.43 -13.21
CA ASP A 276 -2.87 6.29 -12.61
C ASP A 276 -3.02 5.02 -11.76
N ILE A 277 -3.73 5.11 -10.63
CA ILE A 277 -3.89 4.03 -9.64
C ILE A 277 -4.49 2.76 -10.25
N GLN A 278 -5.40 2.94 -11.21
CA GLN A 278 -6.07 1.86 -11.94
C GLN A 278 -5.14 1.07 -12.87
N ASP A 279 -4.02 1.68 -13.26
CA ASP A 279 -3.02 1.07 -14.12
C ASP A 279 -1.94 0.33 -13.32
N MET A 280 -1.85 0.55 -11.99
CA MET A 280 -0.82 -0.02 -11.13
C MET A 280 -0.76 -1.55 -11.21
N LYS A 281 0.45 -2.09 -11.16
CA LYS A 281 0.73 -3.52 -11.21
C LYS A 281 1.56 -3.95 -10.01
N VAL A 282 1.36 -5.19 -9.58
CA VAL A 282 2.26 -5.86 -8.63
C VAL A 282 3.70 -5.77 -9.15
N GLY A 283 4.62 -5.34 -8.29
CA GLY A 283 6.02 -5.12 -8.64
C GLY A 283 6.37 -3.72 -9.19
N ASP A 284 5.39 -2.91 -9.63
CA ASP A 284 5.62 -1.47 -9.85
C ASP A 284 6.08 -0.86 -8.51
N LYS A 285 7.10 0.01 -8.51
CA LYS A 285 7.61 0.57 -7.24
C LYS A 285 7.04 1.96 -7.00
N VAL A 286 6.51 2.17 -5.80
CA VAL A 286 5.88 3.42 -5.35
C VAL A 286 6.73 4.11 -4.28
N LEU A 287 6.67 5.44 -4.24
CA LEU A 287 7.39 6.27 -3.28
C LEU A 287 6.68 6.29 -1.92
N THR A 288 7.33 5.84 -0.86
CA THR A 288 6.75 5.67 0.49
C THR A 288 6.94 6.90 1.39
N HIS A 289 6.32 6.91 2.58
CA HIS A 289 6.52 8.00 3.57
C HIS A 289 7.98 8.14 4.02
N ASN A 290 8.77 7.05 3.96
CA ASN A 290 10.19 7.05 4.26
C ASN A 290 11.06 7.60 3.11
N GLY A 291 10.45 8.06 2.01
CA GLY A 291 11.17 8.65 0.88
C GLY A 291 11.98 7.62 0.09
N ARG A 292 11.49 6.39 0.00
CA ARG A 292 12.14 5.30 -0.74
C ARG A 292 11.15 4.58 -1.63
N PHE A 293 11.65 3.95 -2.70
CA PHE A 293 10.80 3.18 -3.61
C PHE A 293 10.64 1.74 -3.12
N LYS A 294 9.39 1.30 -2.94
CA LYS A 294 9.03 -0.06 -2.55
C LYS A 294 8.06 -0.68 -3.56
N PRO A 295 8.19 -1.97 -3.90
CA PRO A 295 7.26 -2.63 -4.80
C PRO A 295 5.86 -2.71 -4.21
N ILE A 296 4.86 -2.56 -5.07
CA ILE A 296 3.48 -2.95 -4.80
C ILE A 296 3.43 -4.46 -4.59
N THR A 297 2.81 -4.89 -3.49
CA THR A 297 2.64 -6.30 -3.10
C THR A 297 1.23 -6.84 -3.29
N GLN A 298 0.23 -5.99 -3.53
CA GLN A 298 -1.18 -6.38 -3.74
C GLN A 298 -1.92 -5.17 -4.34
N LEU A 299 -2.97 -5.39 -5.13
CA LEU A 299 -3.84 -4.35 -5.68
C LEU A 299 -5.25 -4.62 -5.14
N PHE A 300 -5.99 -3.60 -4.70
CA PHE A 300 -7.37 -3.75 -4.24
C PHE A 300 -8.28 -2.91 -5.15
N THR A 301 -9.54 -3.33 -5.34
CA THR A 301 -10.59 -2.47 -5.92
C THR A 301 -11.93 -2.63 -5.18
N ARG A 302 -12.85 -1.68 -5.36
CA ARG A 302 -14.23 -1.69 -4.85
C ARG A 302 -15.09 -0.76 -5.75
N GLN A 303 -16.40 -0.68 -5.52
CA GLN A 303 -17.26 0.42 -5.96
C GLN A 303 -17.77 1.18 -4.72
N LEU A 304 -17.82 2.52 -4.73
CA LEU A 304 -18.54 3.25 -3.69
C LEU A 304 -20.03 3.00 -3.85
N HIS A 305 -20.71 2.89 -2.72
CA HIS A 305 -22.16 2.86 -2.65
C HIS A 305 -22.59 3.92 -1.66
N ASN A 306 -22.88 5.11 -2.17
CA ASN A 306 -23.39 6.23 -1.40
C ASN A 306 -22.40 6.76 -0.32
N GLU A 307 -21.11 6.87 -0.66
CA GLU A 307 -20.03 7.32 0.25
C GLU A 307 -19.48 8.70 -0.13
N SER A 308 -18.95 9.44 0.85
CA SER A 308 -18.38 10.77 0.62
C SER A 308 -16.93 10.74 0.12
N LEU A 309 -16.70 11.26 -1.07
CA LEU A 309 -15.36 11.60 -1.59
C LEU A 309 -14.96 13.00 -1.15
N TYR A 310 -13.71 13.17 -0.74
CA TYR A 310 -13.14 14.45 -0.32
C TYR A 310 -12.11 14.88 -1.34
N THR A 311 -12.29 16.06 -1.95
CA THR A 311 -11.31 16.70 -2.83
C THR A 311 -10.45 17.65 -2.00
N ILE A 312 -9.23 17.23 -1.66
CA ILE A 312 -8.31 18.01 -0.81
C ILE A 312 -7.42 18.89 -1.68
N LYS A 313 -7.53 20.22 -1.55
CA LYS A 313 -6.71 21.18 -2.29
C LYS A 313 -5.71 21.88 -1.37
N SER A 314 -4.43 21.72 -1.69
CA SER A 314 -3.32 22.31 -0.93
C SER A 314 -2.50 23.27 -1.79
N ALA A 315 -1.85 24.25 -1.16
CA ALA A 315 -1.28 25.43 -1.83
C ALA A 315 -0.22 25.13 -2.92
N ASN A 316 0.35 23.92 -2.90
CA ASN A 316 1.50 23.52 -3.71
C ASN A 316 1.29 22.21 -4.50
N ASN A 317 0.24 21.44 -4.26
CA ASN A 317 0.12 20.09 -4.83
C ASN A 317 -1.18 19.91 -5.62
N GLN A 318 -1.22 18.89 -6.47
CA GLN A 318 -2.43 18.52 -7.21
C GLN A 318 -3.58 18.18 -6.22
N PRO A 319 -4.83 18.61 -6.50
CA PRO A 319 -6.00 18.14 -5.77
C PRO A 319 -6.13 16.62 -5.84
N ILE A 320 -6.47 15.98 -4.72
CA ILE A 320 -6.67 14.53 -4.62
C ILE A 320 -8.10 14.26 -4.16
N ARG A 321 -8.80 13.36 -4.86
CA ARG A 321 -10.12 12.80 -4.53
C ARG A 321 -9.94 11.49 -3.78
N ILE A 322 -10.41 11.45 -2.54
CA ILE A 322 -10.04 10.38 -1.61
C ILE A 322 -11.13 10.25 -0.52
N THR A 323 -11.55 9.03 -0.17
CA THR A 323 -12.61 8.87 0.85
C THR A 323 -12.10 9.23 2.25
N GLY A 324 -13.00 9.76 3.08
CA GLY A 324 -12.68 10.49 4.32
C GLY A 324 -11.81 9.74 5.35
N GLU A 325 -11.95 8.43 5.47
CA GLU A 325 -11.26 7.63 6.49
C GLU A 325 -9.80 7.29 6.13
N HIS A 326 -9.18 8.02 5.18
CA HIS A 326 -7.80 7.78 4.75
C HIS A 326 -6.79 8.36 5.72
N PRO A 327 -5.90 7.56 6.33
CA PRO A 327 -4.71 8.09 6.96
C PRO A 327 -3.82 8.72 5.88
N VAL A 328 -3.57 10.01 5.99
CA VAL A 328 -2.64 10.77 5.15
C VAL A 328 -1.59 11.44 6.02
N TYR A 329 -0.38 11.56 5.49
CA TYR A 329 0.75 12.12 6.20
C TYR A 329 0.58 13.65 6.30
N ALA A 330 0.35 14.17 7.51
CA ALA A 330 -0.14 15.53 7.72
C ALA A 330 0.30 16.15 9.05
N ILE A 331 0.14 17.47 9.18
CA ILE A 331 0.43 18.26 10.39
C ILE A 331 -0.79 19.12 10.71
N LYS A 332 -1.28 19.03 11.96
CA LYS A 332 -2.33 19.90 12.50
C LYS A 332 -1.88 21.35 12.67
N LYS A 333 -2.72 22.32 12.24
CA LYS A 333 -2.37 23.74 12.29
C LYS A 333 -2.16 24.28 13.71
N GLU A 334 -2.89 23.76 14.68
CA GLU A 334 -2.76 24.07 16.11
C GLU A 334 -1.42 23.63 16.71
N LYS A 335 -0.72 22.66 16.10
CA LYS A 335 0.64 22.27 16.49
C LYS A 335 1.71 23.23 15.95
N VAL A 336 1.38 24.05 14.93
CA VAL A 336 2.32 24.97 14.27
C VAL A 336 2.29 26.35 14.95
N ASN A 337 3.00 26.47 16.07
CA ASN A 337 3.25 27.74 16.75
C ASN A 337 4.25 28.64 15.98
N PHE A 338 4.42 29.89 16.44
CA PHE A 338 5.28 30.87 15.76
C PHE A 338 6.79 30.52 15.79
N LEU A 339 7.27 29.88 16.86
CA LEU A 339 8.68 29.53 17.07
C LEU A 339 9.18 28.48 16.07
N ILE A 340 8.29 27.66 15.52
CA ILE A 340 8.64 26.64 14.51
C ILE A 340 9.17 27.27 13.20
N ASN A 341 8.92 28.56 12.95
CA ASN A 341 9.59 29.27 11.85
C ASN A 341 11.12 29.23 12.00
N GLU A 342 11.64 29.39 13.23
CA GLU A 342 13.06 29.49 13.52
C GLU A 342 13.80 28.15 13.39
N ASN A 343 13.08 27.03 13.37
CA ASN A 343 13.63 25.70 13.09
C ASN A 343 12.63 24.84 12.31
N ILE A 344 12.68 24.97 10.99
CA ILE A 344 11.84 24.24 10.03
C ILE A 344 11.94 22.71 10.20
N SER A 345 13.11 22.18 10.60
CA SER A 345 13.31 20.74 10.80
C SER A 345 12.43 20.16 11.92
N LYS A 346 12.02 20.98 12.92
CA LYS A 346 11.04 20.56 13.95
C LYS A 346 9.64 20.27 13.39
N LEU A 347 9.27 20.78 12.21
CA LEU A 347 8.00 20.37 11.57
C LEU A 347 7.94 18.85 11.33
N LYS A 348 9.10 18.19 11.17
CA LYS A 348 9.18 16.73 10.99
C LYS A 348 8.69 15.95 12.22
N GLU A 349 8.89 16.49 13.42
CA GLU A 349 8.46 15.90 14.70
C GLU A 349 6.94 16.01 14.91
N LEU A 350 6.26 16.81 14.08
CA LEU A 350 4.83 17.09 14.17
C LEU A 350 4.00 16.37 13.10
N ILE A 351 4.62 15.57 12.23
CA ILE A 351 3.91 14.85 11.17
C ILE A 351 3.33 13.55 11.73
N GLU A 352 2.03 13.37 11.53
CA GLU A 352 1.28 12.19 11.95
C GLU A 352 0.38 11.68 10.82
N TRP A 353 -0.24 10.52 11.03
CA TRP A 353 -1.26 9.98 10.13
C TRP A 353 -2.63 10.52 10.54
N ILE A 354 -3.16 11.47 9.77
CA ILE A 354 -4.48 12.10 10.02
C ILE A 354 -5.48 11.60 8.99
N LYS A 355 -6.71 11.29 9.40
CA LYS A 355 -7.80 11.00 8.46
C LYS A 355 -8.15 12.21 7.61
N VAL A 356 -8.40 11.98 6.32
CA VAL A 356 -8.90 13.03 5.40
C VAL A 356 -10.13 13.78 5.94
N LYS A 357 -11.10 13.07 6.54
CA LYS A 357 -12.33 13.67 7.11
C LYS A 357 -12.08 14.53 8.34
N ASP A 358 -10.94 14.33 9.01
CA ASP A 358 -10.54 15.06 10.21
C ASP A 358 -9.55 16.20 9.89
N LEU A 359 -9.10 16.32 8.64
CA LEU A 359 -8.37 17.49 8.13
C LEU A 359 -9.30 18.71 8.07
N GLN A 360 -8.76 19.88 8.39
CA GLN A 360 -9.46 21.15 8.27
C GLN A 360 -8.74 22.09 7.31
N VAL A 361 -9.48 23.05 6.73
CA VAL A 361 -8.86 24.19 6.05
C VAL A 361 -7.89 24.88 7.02
N GLY A 362 -6.67 25.10 6.53
CA GLY A 362 -5.56 25.64 7.30
C GLY A 362 -4.58 24.60 7.86
N ASP A 363 -4.93 23.30 7.94
CA ASP A 363 -4.00 22.19 8.23
C ASP A 363 -3.02 21.98 7.06
N TYR A 364 -2.05 21.08 7.22
CA TYR A 364 -1.00 20.84 6.22
C TYR A 364 -0.89 19.37 5.85
N VAL A 365 -0.94 19.07 4.54
CA VAL A 365 -0.59 17.74 4.01
C VAL A 365 0.89 17.67 3.66
N VAL A 366 1.49 16.49 3.76
CA VAL A 366 2.92 16.24 3.53
C VAL A 366 3.12 15.29 2.35
N TYR A 367 4.03 15.67 1.47
CA TYR A 367 4.53 14.82 0.39
C TYR A 367 5.99 14.45 0.67
N ALA A 368 6.28 13.15 0.80
CA ALA A 368 7.66 12.64 0.88
C ALA A 368 8.33 12.66 -0.51
N ASN A 369 9.58 13.13 -0.58
CA ASN A 369 10.42 13.08 -1.78
C ASN A 369 11.35 11.86 -1.73
N ASN A 370 11.90 11.44 -2.87
CA ASN A 370 12.88 10.34 -2.89
C ASN A 370 14.22 10.78 -2.26
N ILE A 371 14.68 10.01 -1.28
CA ILE A 371 15.94 10.21 -0.53
C ILE A 371 16.84 8.98 -0.60
N ASP A 372 16.28 7.77 -0.71
CA ASP A 372 17.06 6.55 -0.96
C ASP A 372 17.43 6.49 -2.45
N LYS A 373 18.72 6.69 -2.71
CA LYS A 373 19.31 6.59 -4.05
C LYS A 373 20.28 5.41 -4.06
N ALA A 374 20.03 4.44 -4.94
CA ALA A 374 20.95 3.35 -5.18
C ALA A 374 22.34 3.91 -5.55
N ASN A 375 23.40 3.40 -4.90
CA ASN A 375 24.73 3.97 -5.02
C ASN A 375 25.37 3.75 -6.41
N ASP A 376 24.83 2.82 -7.19
CA ASP A 376 25.36 2.27 -8.46
C ASP A 376 25.68 3.31 -9.56
N TYR A 377 25.19 4.54 -9.42
CA TYR A 377 25.40 5.63 -10.39
C TYR A 377 26.53 6.62 -10.00
N HIS A 378 27.27 6.39 -8.92
CA HIS A 378 28.17 7.42 -8.39
C HIS A 378 29.50 7.64 -9.12
N ASP A 379 29.99 6.67 -9.89
CA ASP A 379 31.35 6.72 -10.46
C ASP A 379 31.43 7.03 -11.96
N ILE A 380 30.30 7.20 -12.66
CA ILE A 380 30.32 7.56 -14.08
C ILE A 380 30.71 9.03 -14.30
N THR A 381 31.92 9.25 -14.83
CA THR A 381 32.44 10.58 -15.19
C THR A 381 32.29 10.91 -16.67
N HIS A 382 32.05 9.89 -17.51
CA HIS A 382 31.95 9.99 -18.97
C HIS A 382 30.86 9.05 -19.52
N ILE A 383 30.35 9.40 -20.69
CA ILE A 383 29.39 8.61 -21.48
C ILE A 383 30.10 8.13 -22.75
N ASP A 384 30.05 6.82 -23.07
CA ASP A 384 30.52 6.31 -24.36
C ASP A 384 29.44 6.47 -25.43
N LEU A 385 29.74 7.29 -26.45
CA LEU A 385 28.85 7.56 -27.57
C LEU A 385 28.65 6.33 -28.49
N TYR A 386 29.50 5.30 -28.38
CA TYR A 386 29.34 4.02 -29.09
C TYR A 386 28.13 3.21 -28.60
N ASP A 387 27.77 3.27 -27.31
CA ASP A 387 26.68 2.46 -26.75
C ASP A 387 25.32 2.74 -27.40
N PHE A 388 25.12 3.95 -27.91
CA PHE A 388 23.88 4.38 -28.58
C PHE A 388 23.82 4.03 -30.08
N VAL A 389 24.89 3.47 -30.63
CA VAL A 389 24.96 3.06 -32.05
C VAL A 389 25.52 1.66 -32.29
N LYS A 390 26.10 0.98 -31.29
CA LYS A 390 26.73 -0.34 -31.42
C LYS A 390 25.88 -1.42 -32.08
N ASN A 391 24.55 -1.39 -31.86
CA ASN A 391 23.60 -2.35 -32.44
C ASN A 391 23.13 -1.98 -33.87
N ARG A 392 23.69 -0.95 -34.52
CA ARG A 392 23.29 -0.54 -35.88
C ARG A 392 24.07 -1.28 -36.95
N ILE A 393 23.67 -2.52 -37.23
CA ILE A 393 24.23 -3.37 -38.28
C ILE A 393 23.72 -2.91 -39.67
N ASP A 394 24.58 -2.99 -40.68
CA ASP A 394 24.20 -2.89 -42.09
C ASP A 394 23.72 -4.26 -42.59
N GLU A 395 22.51 -4.32 -43.13
CA GLU A 395 21.88 -5.59 -43.50
C GLU A 395 22.57 -6.33 -44.65
N ARG A 396 23.33 -5.63 -45.49
CA ARG A 396 24.02 -6.18 -46.67
C ARG A 396 25.42 -6.67 -46.33
N THR A 397 26.16 -5.91 -45.53
CA THR A 397 27.54 -6.28 -45.15
C THR A 397 27.63 -7.07 -43.83
N LYS A 398 26.53 -7.15 -43.07
CA LYS A 398 26.45 -7.69 -41.69
C LYS A 398 27.44 -7.05 -40.71
N SER A 399 28.02 -5.90 -41.05
CA SER A 399 28.99 -5.18 -40.24
C SER A 399 28.37 -3.96 -39.56
N ASN A 400 29.06 -3.39 -38.56
CA ASN A 400 28.56 -2.21 -37.86
C ASN A 400 28.62 -0.97 -38.76
N THR A 401 27.54 -0.17 -38.79
CA THR A 401 27.47 1.11 -39.52
C THR A 401 28.36 2.20 -38.91
N PHE A 402 28.95 1.95 -37.74
CA PHE A 402 29.97 2.81 -37.12
C PHE A 402 31.27 2.07 -36.80
N GLN A 403 32.38 2.79 -36.94
CA GLN A 403 33.73 2.42 -36.53
C GLN A 403 34.18 3.39 -35.42
N PHE A 404 35.10 2.95 -34.57
CA PHE A 404 35.64 3.74 -33.48
C PHE A 404 37.13 3.44 -33.22
N ASN A 405 37.76 4.30 -32.43
CA ASN A 405 39.00 4.01 -31.70
C ASN A 405 38.87 4.50 -30.24
N ASP A 406 39.98 4.68 -29.54
CA ASP A 406 39.99 5.07 -28.12
C ASP A 406 39.45 6.49 -27.88
N ASN A 407 39.45 7.35 -28.90
CA ASN A 407 39.10 8.77 -28.77
C ASN A 407 37.87 9.19 -29.60
N TYR A 408 37.60 8.51 -30.71
CA TYR A 408 36.63 8.96 -31.71
C TYR A 408 35.74 7.84 -32.26
N ILE A 409 34.57 8.25 -32.78
CA ILE A 409 33.60 7.39 -33.48
C ILE A 409 33.09 8.06 -34.76
N TRP A 410 33.01 7.30 -35.86
CA TRP A 410 32.63 7.77 -37.20
C TRP A 410 31.84 6.71 -37.99
N PRO A 411 31.06 7.08 -39.04
CA PRO A 411 30.32 6.11 -39.85
C PRO A 411 31.24 5.27 -40.74
N SER A 412 30.91 3.99 -40.94
CA SER A 412 31.67 3.00 -41.73
C SER A 412 31.62 3.19 -43.26
N THR A 413 31.18 4.35 -43.74
CA THR A 413 31.06 4.64 -45.19
C THR A 413 32.37 5.22 -45.76
N SER A 414 32.53 5.20 -47.08
CA SER A 414 33.75 5.58 -47.82
C SER A 414 34.23 7.04 -47.67
N LYS A 415 33.64 7.83 -46.76
CA LYS A 415 34.12 9.17 -46.35
C LYS A 415 34.58 9.20 -44.88
N CYS A 416 34.76 8.03 -44.26
CA CYS A 416 35.05 7.81 -42.83
C CYS A 416 36.15 8.71 -42.23
N LEU A 417 37.29 8.86 -42.90
CA LEU A 417 38.51 9.47 -42.33
C LEU A 417 38.54 11.00 -42.25
N HIS A 418 37.57 11.72 -42.83
CA HIS A 418 37.55 13.19 -42.67
C HIS A 418 37.21 13.58 -41.22
N ALA A 419 38.07 14.36 -40.55
CA ALA A 419 37.90 14.81 -39.17
C ALA A 419 36.52 15.45 -38.85
N SER A 420 35.85 16.07 -39.83
CA SER A 420 34.49 16.60 -39.63
C SER A 420 33.39 15.54 -39.45
N ASN A 421 33.65 14.29 -39.84
CA ASN A 421 32.76 13.13 -39.64
C ASN A 421 32.97 12.47 -38.26
N GLN A 422 34.17 12.58 -37.69
CA GLN A 422 34.51 12.04 -36.37
C GLN A 422 33.78 12.79 -35.25
N ASN A 423 33.38 12.05 -34.22
CA ASN A 423 32.77 12.55 -32.99
C ASN A 423 33.67 12.10 -31.84
N LYS A 424 33.82 12.89 -30.76
CA LYS A 424 34.42 12.36 -29.52
C LYS A 424 33.65 11.11 -29.09
N ARG A 425 34.36 10.04 -28.75
CA ARG A 425 33.75 8.81 -28.22
C ARG A 425 33.27 9.02 -26.79
N PHE A 426 34.18 9.43 -25.90
CA PHE A 426 33.86 9.71 -24.51
C PHE A 426 33.45 11.17 -24.31
N ILE A 427 32.24 11.37 -23.79
CA ILE A 427 31.65 12.68 -23.48
C ILE A 427 31.65 12.85 -21.96
N LYS A 428 32.35 13.86 -21.46
CA LYS A 428 32.41 14.15 -20.02
C LYS A 428 31.04 14.55 -19.48
N ILE A 429 30.70 14.06 -18.29
CA ILE A 429 29.53 14.48 -17.51
C ILE A 429 29.91 15.74 -16.73
N ASP A 430 29.41 16.88 -17.17
CA ASP A 430 29.60 18.18 -16.53
C ASP A 430 28.40 19.12 -16.74
N GLU A 431 28.51 20.33 -16.21
CA GLU A 431 27.46 21.36 -16.23
C GLU A 431 27.09 21.79 -17.66
N ASP A 432 28.01 21.74 -18.63
CA ASP A 432 27.72 22.00 -20.04
C ASP A 432 26.87 20.89 -20.66
N LEU A 433 27.21 19.62 -20.40
CA LEU A 433 26.40 18.50 -20.85
C LEU A 433 25.01 18.53 -20.22
N ALA A 434 24.91 18.82 -18.92
CA ALA A 434 23.63 18.93 -18.23
C ALA A 434 22.74 20.03 -18.82
N TYR A 435 23.31 21.21 -19.12
CA TYR A 435 22.61 22.31 -19.77
C TYR A 435 22.10 21.93 -21.19
N ILE A 436 22.93 21.27 -21.99
CA ILE A 436 22.56 20.74 -23.31
C ILE A 436 21.37 19.77 -23.21
N LEU A 437 21.40 18.86 -22.23
CA LEU A 437 20.35 17.87 -22.03
C LEU A 437 19.06 18.50 -21.50
N GLY A 438 19.15 19.53 -20.65
CA GLY A 438 17.99 20.32 -20.23
C GLY A 438 17.28 20.99 -21.41
N LEU A 439 18.04 21.67 -22.26
CA LEU A 439 17.49 22.39 -23.42
C LEU A 439 16.97 21.43 -24.51
N TRP A 440 17.50 20.21 -24.59
CA TRP A 440 16.93 19.12 -25.39
C TRP A 440 15.60 18.60 -24.81
N VAL A 441 15.54 18.41 -23.49
CA VAL A 441 14.31 17.99 -22.80
C VAL A 441 13.22 19.06 -22.94
N ALA A 442 13.57 20.34 -23.10
CA ALA A 442 12.65 21.38 -23.58
C ALA A 442 12.22 21.19 -25.05
N ASP A 443 12.95 21.73 -26.05
CA ASP A 443 12.50 21.83 -27.45
C ASP A 443 13.40 21.05 -28.46
N GLY A 444 13.93 19.89 -28.04
CA GLY A 444 14.64 18.93 -28.91
C GLY A 444 13.71 17.99 -29.71
N THR A 445 14.14 17.60 -30.93
CA THR A 445 13.33 16.85 -31.92
C THR A 445 13.99 15.55 -32.43
N THR A 446 13.29 14.43 -32.43
CA THR A 446 13.89 13.08 -32.34
C THR A 446 14.55 12.47 -33.60
N ASN A 447 14.64 13.19 -34.72
CA ASN A 447 15.23 12.66 -35.98
C ASN A 447 16.61 13.23 -36.32
N THR A 448 17.01 14.36 -35.73
CA THR A 448 18.36 14.95 -35.84
C THR A 448 18.72 15.56 -34.49
N ALA A 449 19.99 15.82 -34.18
CA ALA A 449 20.31 16.56 -32.94
C ALA A 449 20.05 18.07 -33.15
N ASN A 450 18.76 18.42 -33.21
CA ASN A 450 18.24 19.76 -33.44
C ASN A 450 17.32 20.18 -32.28
N ILE A 451 17.63 21.33 -31.69
CA ILE A 451 16.68 22.10 -30.87
C ILE A 451 16.04 23.21 -31.69
N CYS A 452 14.82 23.59 -31.32
CA CYS A 452 14.18 24.82 -31.77
C CYS A 452 14.23 25.88 -30.66
N LEU A 453 14.29 27.15 -31.05
CA LEU A 453 14.14 28.34 -30.19
C LEU A 453 13.35 29.42 -30.96
N ASN A 454 12.95 30.51 -30.31
CA ASN A 454 12.34 31.68 -30.93
C ASN A 454 13.42 32.58 -31.58
N ALA A 455 13.27 32.85 -32.88
CA ALA A 455 14.23 33.65 -33.64
C ALA A 455 14.25 35.15 -33.30
N LYS A 456 13.32 35.63 -32.45
CA LYS A 456 13.24 37.05 -32.03
C LYS A 456 13.76 37.30 -30.62
N THR A 457 13.71 36.32 -29.72
CA THR A 457 13.92 36.53 -28.26
C THR A 457 15.06 35.71 -27.66
N GLU A 458 15.42 34.56 -28.23
CA GLU A 458 16.30 33.57 -27.55
C GLU A 458 17.72 33.47 -28.15
N TRP A 459 18.21 34.54 -28.79
CA TRP A 459 19.54 34.56 -29.41
C TRP A 459 20.70 34.38 -28.41
N ASP A 460 20.57 34.79 -27.15
CA ASP A 460 21.63 34.59 -26.15
C ASP A 460 21.64 33.18 -25.57
N ILE A 461 20.48 32.53 -25.47
CA ILE A 461 20.34 31.10 -25.19
C ILE A 461 20.97 30.28 -26.32
N ALA A 462 20.71 30.66 -27.58
CA ALA A 462 21.38 30.07 -28.74
C ALA A 462 22.92 30.21 -28.65
N LYS A 463 23.44 31.40 -28.31
CA LYS A 463 24.89 31.62 -28.11
C LYS A 463 25.45 30.77 -26.96
N ARG A 464 24.72 30.61 -25.85
CA ARG A 464 25.10 29.75 -24.70
C ARG A 464 25.19 28.29 -25.14
N TYR A 465 24.11 27.74 -25.69
CA TYR A 465 24.04 26.37 -26.18
C TYR A 465 25.16 26.03 -27.18
N ILE A 466 25.46 26.93 -28.13
CA ILE A 466 26.52 26.71 -29.12
C ILE A 466 27.91 26.63 -28.46
N LYS A 467 28.19 27.44 -27.42
CA LYS A 467 29.43 27.34 -26.65
C LYS A 467 29.51 26.00 -25.91
N CYS A 468 28.43 25.57 -25.26
CA CYS A 468 28.36 24.27 -24.58
C CYS A 468 28.60 23.11 -25.56
N VAL A 469 27.89 23.08 -26.69
CA VAL A 469 28.07 22.07 -27.77
C VAL A 469 29.50 22.03 -28.28
N LYS A 470 30.16 23.19 -28.42
CA LYS A 470 31.55 23.27 -28.86
C LYS A 470 32.53 22.76 -27.79
N ARG A 471 32.29 23.00 -26.50
CA ARG A 471 33.14 22.47 -25.40
C ARG A 471 32.94 20.97 -25.20
N SER A 472 31.69 20.51 -25.01
CA SER A 472 31.38 19.09 -24.79
C SER A 472 31.77 18.23 -26.00
N PHE A 473 31.19 18.50 -27.18
CA PHE A 473 31.24 17.59 -28.34
C PHE A 473 32.32 17.95 -29.38
N ASN A 474 32.96 19.11 -29.26
CA ASN A 474 33.87 19.68 -30.28
C ASN A 474 33.21 19.93 -31.66
N LYS A 475 31.87 19.94 -31.75
CA LYS A 475 31.13 20.08 -33.01
C LYS A 475 30.87 21.54 -33.40
N GLN A 476 30.60 21.73 -34.69
CA GLN A 476 29.91 22.92 -35.22
C GLN A 476 28.41 22.65 -35.32
N VAL A 477 27.60 23.70 -35.15
CA VAL A 477 26.17 23.69 -35.49
C VAL A 477 25.92 24.25 -36.89
N SER A 478 24.73 24.01 -37.41
CA SER A 478 24.06 24.83 -38.43
C SER A 478 22.93 25.59 -37.73
N ILE A 479 22.70 26.83 -38.13
CA ILE A 479 21.56 27.63 -37.67
C ILE A 479 20.68 27.90 -38.89
N ASN A 480 19.42 27.52 -38.82
CA ASN A 480 18.43 27.71 -39.87
C ASN A 480 17.24 28.53 -39.32
N LEU A 481 16.65 29.39 -40.14
CA LEU A 481 15.39 30.07 -39.80
C LEU A 481 14.20 29.27 -40.33
N CYS A 482 13.19 29.07 -39.48
CA CYS A 482 12.05 28.19 -39.70
C CYS A 482 10.72 28.94 -39.44
N ASN A 483 9.60 28.37 -39.89
CA ASN A 483 8.23 28.86 -39.66
C ASN A 483 8.06 30.38 -39.88
N LYS A 484 8.13 30.84 -41.14
CA LYS A 484 8.02 32.27 -41.51
C LYS A 484 9.01 33.17 -40.72
N LEU A 485 10.25 32.71 -40.55
CA LEU A 485 11.34 33.37 -39.81
C LEU A 485 11.05 33.60 -38.30
N THR A 486 10.13 32.83 -37.70
CA THR A 486 9.81 32.97 -36.26
C THR A 486 10.56 32.00 -35.36
N ARG A 487 11.08 30.89 -35.88
CA ARG A 487 11.86 29.90 -35.11
C ARG A 487 13.29 29.76 -35.63
N LEU A 488 14.19 29.44 -34.71
CA LEU A 488 15.61 29.23 -34.89
C LEU A 488 15.92 27.74 -34.69
N GLY A 489 16.17 27.01 -35.77
CA GLY A 489 16.59 25.60 -35.70
C GLY A 489 18.10 25.49 -35.55
N ILE A 490 18.58 24.97 -34.43
CA ILE A 490 20.01 24.80 -34.15
C ILE A 490 20.35 23.31 -34.23
N ASN A 491 20.98 22.92 -35.33
CA ASN A 491 21.26 21.53 -35.68
C ASN A 491 22.76 21.21 -35.49
N ILE A 492 23.11 20.29 -34.59
CA ILE A 492 24.50 19.80 -34.48
C ILE A 492 24.83 19.03 -35.78
N ARG A 493 25.89 19.44 -36.50
CA ARG A 493 26.22 18.82 -37.79
C ARG A 493 26.69 17.38 -37.63
N LYS A 494 26.23 16.50 -38.54
CA LYS A 494 26.65 15.08 -38.65
C LYS A 494 26.47 14.29 -37.35
N SER A 495 25.32 14.48 -36.71
CA SER A 495 25.11 14.21 -35.29
C SER A 495 24.36 12.91 -34.95
N LEU A 496 24.24 11.95 -35.88
CA LEU A 496 23.42 10.74 -35.66
C LEU A 496 23.71 10.02 -34.32
N PRO A 497 24.95 9.81 -33.86
CA PRO A 497 25.20 9.25 -32.53
C PRO A 497 24.68 10.12 -31.38
N HIS A 498 24.86 11.44 -31.44
CA HIS A 498 24.35 12.39 -30.44
C HIS A 498 22.81 12.39 -30.41
N ALA A 499 22.16 12.30 -31.57
CA ALA A 499 20.69 12.21 -31.66
C ALA A 499 20.16 10.90 -31.03
N LYS A 500 20.90 9.79 -31.16
CA LYS A 500 20.56 8.53 -30.48
C LYS A 500 20.84 8.59 -28.97
N MET A 501 21.97 9.17 -28.56
CA MET A 501 22.29 9.46 -27.16
C MET A 501 21.19 10.29 -26.49
N PHE A 502 20.82 11.44 -27.07
CA PHE A 502 19.73 12.27 -26.53
C PHE A 502 18.40 11.52 -26.49
N SER A 503 18.04 10.78 -27.53
CA SER A 503 16.80 9.97 -27.57
C SER A 503 16.77 8.82 -26.54
N ALA A 504 17.92 8.42 -25.99
CA ALA A 504 18.06 7.32 -25.05
C ALA A 504 18.31 7.78 -23.61
N LEU A 505 18.84 8.99 -23.40
CA LEU A 505 19.07 9.58 -22.07
C LEU A 505 17.91 10.50 -21.62
N CYS A 506 17.14 11.04 -22.57
CA CYS A 506 16.09 12.03 -22.34
C CYS A 506 14.71 11.59 -22.84
N GLY A 507 14.61 10.41 -23.45
CA GLY A 507 13.38 9.88 -24.05
C GLY A 507 13.00 10.49 -25.41
N LYS A 508 11.75 10.28 -25.83
CA LYS A 508 11.20 10.65 -27.15
C LYS A 508 9.76 11.14 -27.04
N TYR A 509 9.33 11.95 -28.01
CA TYR A 509 8.02 12.63 -28.02
C TYR A 509 7.83 13.55 -26.81
N SER A 510 6.78 14.37 -26.75
CA SER A 510 6.57 15.31 -25.64
C SER A 510 6.16 14.62 -24.33
N HIS A 511 5.34 13.57 -24.41
CA HIS A 511 4.89 12.77 -23.26
C HIS A 511 5.96 11.82 -22.72
N GLY A 512 6.88 11.36 -23.57
CA GLY A 512 7.92 10.39 -23.22
C GLY A 512 9.28 11.00 -22.87
N LYS A 513 9.34 12.30 -22.56
CA LYS A 513 10.58 12.97 -22.09
C LYS A 513 10.82 12.74 -20.59
N TYR A 514 12.08 12.78 -20.17
CA TYR A 514 12.44 12.64 -18.75
C TYR A 514 13.81 13.24 -18.42
N VAL A 515 14.11 13.35 -17.12
CA VAL A 515 15.43 13.76 -16.61
C VAL A 515 16.38 12.56 -16.68
N PRO A 516 17.58 12.70 -17.29
CA PRO A 516 18.56 11.60 -17.32
C PRO A 516 18.89 11.09 -15.91
N HIS A 517 18.89 9.77 -15.73
CA HIS A 517 19.01 9.13 -14.42
C HIS A 517 20.26 9.56 -13.61
N PHE A 518 21.37 9.80 -14.31
CA PHE A 518 22.63 10.26 -13.70
C PHE A 518 22.60 11.74 -13.24
N ILE A 519 21.71 12.57 -13.80
CA ILE A 519 21.47 13.94 -13.34
C ILE A 519 20.52 13.90 -12.14
N LEU A 520 19.41 13.16 -12.26
CA LEU A 520 18.41 12.98 -11.22
C LEU A 520 19.03 12.45 -9.92
N ASN A 521 19.91 11.44 -10.02
CA ASN A 521 20.55 10.81 -8.86
C ASN A 521 21.90 11.41 -8.46
N SER A 522 22.35 12.49 -9.12
CA SER A 522 23.64 13.10 -8.80
C SER A 522 23.69 13.66 -7.36
N LYS A 523 24.83 13.53 -6.69
CA LYS A 523 25.16 14.32 -5.49
C LYS A 523 25.62 15.74 -5.84
N ASN A 524 26.00 16.00 -7.10
CA ASN A 524 26.38 17.34 -7.56
C ASN A 524 25.14 18.20 -7.89
N ASN A 525 24.81 19.13 -6.98
CA ASN A 525 23.68 20.05 -7.17
C ASN A 525 23.90 21.10 -8.28
N ASN A 526 25.13 21.37 -8.73
CA ASN A 526 25.33 22.21 -9.92
C ASN A 526 24.89 21.49 -11.20
N LEU A 527 25.12 20.18 -11.31
CA LEU A 527 24.66 19.38 -12.46
C LEU A 527 23.13 19.45 -12.60
N LYS A 528 22.41 19.40 -11.47
CA LYS A 528 20.95 19.58 -11.40
C LYS A 528 20.52 20.98 -11.80
N ARG A 529 21.20 22.03 -11.29
CA ARG A 529 20.93 23.43 -11.64
C ARG A 529 21.13 23.68 -13.12
N ALA A 530 22.27 23.27 -13.68
CA ALA A 530 22.57 23.45 -15.10
C ALA A 530 21.55 22.75 -16.01
N PHE A 531 21.07 21.56 -15.63
CA PHE A 531 19.95 20.90 -16.33
C PHE A 531 18.64 21.69 -16.23
N LEU A 532 18.26 22.16 -15.04
CA LEU A 532 17.05 22.98 -14.86
C LEU A 532 17.13 24.32 -15.59
N GLU A 533 18.29 24.98 -15.59
CA GLU A 533 18.56 26.17 -16.40
C GLU A 533 18.37 25.89 -17.89
N GLY A 534 18.94 24.79 -18.39
CA GLY A 534 18.75 24.37 -19.79
C GLY A 534 17.29 24.13 -20.13
N TYR A 535 16.52 23.51 -19.24
CA TYR A 535 15.09 23.28 -19.47
C TYR A 535 14.29 24.60 -19.42
N VAL A 536 14.58 25.47 -18.46
CA VAL A 536 13.93 26.79 -18.30
C VAL A 536 14.27 27.75 -19.45
N ASP A 537 15.49 27.69 -19.98
CA ASP A 537 15.91 28.47 -21.16
C ASP A 537 15.17 28.05 -22.45
N GLY A 538 14.51 26.88 -22.48
CA GLY A 538 13.77 26.38 -23.66
C GLY A 538 12.24 26.37 -23.53
N ASP A 539 11.71 26.02 -22.36
CA ASP A 539 10.25 25.88 -22.11
C ASP A 539 9.80 26.61 -20.82
N GLY A 540 10.68 27.44 -20.25
CA GLY A 540 10.40 28.25 -19.06
C GLY A 540 9.77 29.59 -19.36
N CYS A 541 8.74 29.94 -18.59
CA CYS A 541 8.10 31.24 -18.57
C CYS A 541 8.37 31.95 -17.24
N ILE A 542 9.12 33.05 -17.28
CA ILE A 542 9.43 33.85 -16.09
C ILE A 542 8.30 34.86 -15.85
N LEU A 543 7.45 34.60 -14.85
CA LEU A 543 6.34 35.45 -14.47
C LEU A 543 6.82 36.62 -13.60
N THR A 544 6.56 37.84 -14.06
CA THR A 544 6.77 39.09 -13.32
C THR A 544 5.42 39.73 -12.97
N ASN A 545 5.29 40.30 -11.77
CA ASN A 545 4.11 41.09 -11.42
C ASN A 545 4.41 42.57 -11.68
N LYS A 546 3.76 43.15 -12.69
CA LYS A 546 3.97 44.56 -13.10
C LYS A 546 3.68 45.58 -11.99
N TYR A 547 2.83 45.24 -11.01
CA TYR A 547 2.47 46.10 -9.89
C TYR A 547 3.42 45.97 -8.68
N TYR A 548 4.28 44.94 -8.67
CA TYR A 548 5.24 44.67 -7.60
C TYR A 548 6.54 44.10 -8.19
N PRO A 549 7.37 44.94 -8.87
CA PRO A 549 8.57 44.48 -9.57
C PRO A 549 9.61 43.81 -8.66
N ASP A 550 9.65 44.22 -7.39
CA ASP A 550 10.59 43.70 -6.37
C ASP A 550 10.16 42.34 -5.79
N ASN A 551 8.96 41.83 -6.14
CA ASN A 551 8.63 40.44 -5.81
C ASN A 551 9.45 39.50 -6.72
N PRO A 552 10.23 38.57 -6.14
CA PRO A 552 11.08 37.67 -6.89
C PRO A 552 10.25 36.80 -7.82
N LYS A 553 10.82 36.65 -9.02
CA LYS A 553 10.16 36.12 -10.21
C LYS A 553 9.69 34.69 -9.96
N THR A 554 8.53 34.34 -10.51
CA THR A 554 8.03 32.96 -10.46
C THR A 554 8.38 32.29 -11.77
N THR A 555 9.26 31.29 -11.73
CA THR A 555 9.52 30.46 -12.90
C THR A 555 8.38 29.46 -13.03
N ARG A 556 7.74 29.44 -14.20
CA ARG A 556 6.73 28.45 -14.58
C ARG A 556 7.30 27.60 -15.71
N ILE A 557 7.08 26.29 -15.66
CA ILE A 557 7.22 25.40 -16.81
C ILE A 557 5.91 24.66 -17.06
N ARG A 558 5.80 24.00 -18.21
CA ARG A 558 4.73 23.04 -18.50
C ARG A 558 5.30 21.73 -19.02
N THR A 559 4.50 20.66 -18.99
CA THR A 559 4.81 19.42 -19.70
C THR A 559 3.58 18.52 -19.80
N VAL A 560 3.51 17.69 -20.84
CA VAL A 560 2.52 16.60 -20.95
C VAL A 560 3.10 15.24 -20.49
N SER A 561 4.31 15.24 -19.93
CA SER A 561 4.95 14.04 -19.39
C SER A 561 4.84 13.97 -17.87
N HIS A 562 4.20 12.91 -17.39
CA HIS A 562 4.10 12.58 -15.97
C HIS A 562 5.45 12.24 -15.33
N GLN A 563 6.33 11.57 -16.09
CA GLN A 563 7.70 11.24 -15.69
C GLN A 563 8.54 12.51 -15.51
N LEU A 564 8.52 13.42 -16.50
CA LEU A 564 9.23 14.70 -16.37
C LEU A 564 8.67 15.55 -15.24
N ALA A 565 7.34 15.62 -15.09
CA ALA A 565 6.71 16.39 -14.01
C ALA A 565 7.14 15.89 -12.61
N PHE A 566 7.15 14.57 -12.39
CA PHE A 566 7.68 13.95 -11.19
C PHE A 566 9.17 14.26 -10.98
N ASN A 567 10.01 14.04 -12.00
CA ASN A 567 11.45 14.25 -11.88
C ASN A 567 11.81 15.72 -11.59
N ILE A 568 11.10 16.70 -12.18
CA ILE A 568 11.32 18.12 -11.87
C ILE A 568 10.88 18.45 -10.44
N ARG A 569 9.80 17.85 -9.91
CA ARG A 569 9.42 17.97 -8.48
C ARG A 569 10.56 17.53 -7.57
N THR A 570 11.15 16.37 -7.86
CA THR A 570 12.27 15.80 -7.11
C THR A 570 13.51 16.71 -7.19
N LEU A 571 13.92 17.14 -8.39
CA LEU A 571 15.05 18.07 -8.55
C LEU A 571 14.85 19.40 -7.81
N LEU A 572 13.66 20.01 -7.89
CA LEU A 572 13.36 21.27 -7.21
C LEU A 572 13.35 21.10 -5.69
N THR A 573 12.78 20.00 -5.19
CA THR A 573 12.76 19.68 -3.76
C THR A 573 14.18 19.42 -3.22
N GLU A 574 15.03 18.71 -3.96
CA GLU A 574 16.43 18.48 -3.59
C GLU A 574 17.31 19.74 -3.59
N LEU A 575 16.92 20.75 -4.36
CA LEU A 575 17.59 22.06 -4.40
C LEU A 575 17.04 23.07 -3.37
N GLY A 576 16.11 22.66 -2.51
CA GLY A 576 15.54 23.48 -1.43
C GLY A 576 14.35 24.34 -1.85
N TYR A 577 13.78 24.16 -3.04
CA TYR A 577 12.58 24.86 -3.47
C TYR A 577 11.31 24.18 -2.94
N CYS A 578 10.22 24.96 -2.83
CA CYS A 578 8.87 24.45 -2.63
C CYS A 578 8.12 24.52 -3.97
N PRO A 579 8.23 23.52 -4.87
CA PRO A 579 7.51 23.54 -6.14
C PRO A 579 6.00 23.53 -5.89
N LYS A 580 5.26 24.34 -6.65
CA LYS A 580 3.80 24.24 -6.79
C LYS A 580 3.52 23.47 -8.08
N MET A 581 2.62 22.49 -8.03
CA MET A 581 2.22 21.67 -9.18
C MET A 581 0.70 21.63 -9.32
N SER A 582 0.25 21.65 -10.56
CA SER A 582 -1.14 21.40 -10.94
C SER A 582 -1.21 20.72 -12.30
N TYR A 583 -2.05 19.71 -12.43
CA TYR A 583 -2.35 18.96 -13.64
C TYR A 583 -3.78 19.27 -14.07
N ASP A 584 -3.93 19.69 -15.33
CA ASP A 584 -5.20 20.09 -15.94
C ASP A 584 -5.48 19.15 -17.12
N SER A 585 -6.51 18.32 -16.99
CA SER A 585 -6.95 17.38 -18.03
C SER A 585 -7.68 18.06 -19.20
N ASN A 586 -8.25 19.24 -18.96
CA ASN A 586 -9.11 19.97 -19.90
C ASN A 586 -8.43 21.22 -20.48
N ALA A 587 -7.10 21.31 -20.41
CA ALA A 587 -6.33 22.47 -20.86
C ALA A 587 -6.46 22.72 -22.38
N HIS A 588 -7.23 23.73 -22.76
CA HIS A 588 -7.34 24.15 -24.16
C HIS A 588 -6.13 25.02 -24.56
N GLY A 589 -5.38 24.62 -25.60
CA GLY A 589 -4.41 25.52 -26.23
C GLY A 589 -3.36 24.91 -27.16
N TYR A 590 -2.82 23.73 -26.87
CA TYR A 590 -1.72 23.12 -27.64
C TYR A 590 -1.86 21.59 -27.72
N GLY A 591 -2.82 21.15 -28.55
CA GLY A 591 -3.31 19.78 -28.55
C GLY A 591 -4.42 19.58 -27.50
N ASN A 592 -5.27 18.57 -27.71
CA ASN A 592 -6.30 18.23 -26.75
C ASN A 592 -5.72 17.34 -25.64
N GLY A 593 -5.69 17.84 -24.41
CA GLY A 593 -5.54 17.04 -23.19
C GLY A 593 -4.38 17.41 -22.26
N ASN A 594 -4.60 17.12 -20.98
CA ASN A 594 -3.61 16.63 -20.02
C ASN A 594 -2.25 17.36 -19.98
N ILE A 595 -2.19 18.49 -19.26
CA ILE A 595 -0.94 19.25 -19.06
C ILE A 595 -0.61 19.53 -17.59
N TRP A 596 0.63 19.25 -17.21
CA TRP A 596 1.21 19.73 -15.96
C TRP A 596 1.67 21.18 -16.11
N THR A 597 1.40 22.00 -15.09
CA THR A 597 2.05 23.30 -14.86
C THR A 597 2.81 23.22 -13.54
N ILE A 598 4.08 23.58 -13.55
CA ILE A 598 4.95 23.58 -12.35
C ILE A 598 5.50 24.99 -12.14
N GLU A 599 5.37 25.53 -10.94
CA GLU A 599 5.75 26.89 -10.57
C GLU A 599 6.66 26.90 -9.33
N TRP A 600 7.75 27.65 -9.36
CA TRP A 600 8.58 27.91 -8.17
C TRP A 600 9.11 29.35 -8.18
N ARG A 601 9.69 29.78 -7.05
CA ARG A 601 10.29 31.11 -6.88
C ARG A 601 11.67 30.96 -6.29
N ASP A 602 12.55 31.87 -6.68
CA ASP A 602 13.87 32.01 -6.06
C ASP A 602 13.76 32.76 -4.71
N ARG A 603 13.08 32.11 -3.76
CA ARG A 603 13.01 32.50 -2.34
C ARG A 603 13.38 31.31 -1.48
N LYS A 604 14.54 31.37 -0.83
CA LYS A 604 14.79 30.64 0.43
C LYS A 604 13.84 31.20 1.49
N ARG A 605 12.64 30.64 1.61
CA ARG A 605 11.64 31.07 2.61
C ARG A 605 12.03 30.61 4.01
N LEU A 606 12.93 31.36 4.63
CA LEU A 606 13.05 31.42 6.08
C LEU A 606 12.06 32.46 6.62
N ASN A 607 11.53 32.18 7.81
CA ASN A 607 10.84 33.08 8.73
C ASN A 607 9.81 34.06 8.12
N ASN A 608 8.56 33.61 7.97
CA ASN A 608 7.38 34.48 8.05
C ASN A 608 6.09 33.67 8.17
N GLY A 609 5.26 33.96 9.18
CA GLY A 609 4.04 33.19 9.54
C GLY A 609 2.90 33.20 8.52
N SER A 610 3.06 33.88 7.38
CA SER A 610 2.14 33.84 6.23
C SER A 610 2.46 32.71 5.24
N CYS A 611 3.49 31.89 5.52
CA CYS A 611 3.89 30.80 4.65
C CYS A 611 2.79 29.75 4.49
N ARG A 612 2.60 29.26 3.26
CA ARG A 612 1.61 28.20 2.94
C ARG A 612 2.26 26.86 2.58
N SER A 613 3.59 26.79 2.62
CA SER A 613 4.35 25.61 2.22
C SER A 613 5.82 25.70 2.61
N TRP A 614 6.39 24.59 3.06
CA TRP A 614 7.80 24.47 3.43
C TRP A 614 8.42 23.24 2.78
N ASN A 615 9.74 23.28 2.62
CA ASN A 615 10.57 22.15 2.28
C ASN A 615 11.42 21.83 3.51
N ILE A 616 11.20 20.65 4.10
CA ILE A 616 11.90 20.19 5.30
C ILE A 616 13.06 19.29 4.86
N ASP A 617 14.29 19.68 5.21
CA ASP A 617 15.55 18.94 5.00
C ASP A 617 15.83 18.51 3.55
N ASN A 618 15.14 19.08 2.54
CA ASN A 618 15.09 18.60 1.14
C ASN A 618 14.37 17.24 0.95
N LYS A 619 13.64 16.78 1.99
CA LYS A 619 12.99 15.47 2.09
C LYS A 619 11.46 15.52 2.02
N TYR A 620 10.83 16.57 2.55
CA TYR A 620 9.37 16.66 2.63
C TYR A 620 8.86 18.02 2.14
N VAL A 621 7.84 18.01 1.27
CA VAL A 621 7.10 19.21 0.87
C VAL A 621 5.80 19.29 1.66
N VAL A 622 5.77 20.15 2.67
CA VAL A 622 4.59 20.44 3.50
C VAL A 622 3.76 21.51 2.81
N SER A 623 2.44 21.29 2.70
CA SER A 623 1.54 22.13 1.88
C SER A 623 0.22 22.40 2.59
N ARG A 624 -0.11 23.68 2.79
CA ARG A 624 -1.31 24.10 3.52
C ARG A 624 -2.58 23.84 2.70
N ILE A 625 -3.54 23.15 3.30
CA ILE A 625 -4.89 22.97 2.77
C ILE A 625 -5.59 24.33 2.77
N PHE A 626 -6.17 24.70 1.63
CA PHE A 626 -6.94 25.96 1.48
C PHE A 626 -8.40 25.74 1.10
N ASP A 627 -8.75 24.55 0.60
CA ASP A 627 -10.10 24.16 0.23
C ASP A 627 -10.25 22.63 0.39
N ILE A 628 -11.41 22.21 0.89
CA ILE A 628 -11.83 20.82 1.06
C ILE A 628 -13.26 20.77 0.52
N GLN A 629 -13.45 20.10 -0.63
CA GLN A 629 -14.78 19.89 -1.18
C GLN A 629 -15.24 18.47 -0.86
N ILE A 630 -16.49 18.31 -0.44
CA ILE A 630 -17.07 17.01 -0.13
C ILE A 630 -18.14 16.71 -1.17
N GLU A 631 -17.96 15.60 -1.87
CA GLU A 631 -18.93 15.02 -2.79
C GLU A 631 -19.61 13.86 -2.04
N GLU A 632 -20.79 14.13 -1.48
CA GLU A 632 -21.58 13.12 -0.79
C GLU A 632 -22.26 12.16 -1.79
N ASN A 633 -22.61 10.97 -1.32
CA ASN A 633 -23.40 9.99 -2.08
C ASN A 633 -22.74 9.54 -3.39
N SER A 634 -21.40 9.48 -3.45
CA SER A 634 -20.68 9.07 -4.66
C SER A 634 -20.78 7.56 -4.90
N TYR A 635 -20.73 7.17 -6.18
CA TYR A 635 -20.90 5.80 -6.70
C TYR A 635 -19.74 5.35 -7.60
N GLU A 636 -18.61 6.04 -7.58
CA GLU A 636 -17.48 5.74 -8.46
C GLU A 636 -16.83 4.38 -8.15
N GLN A 637 -16.16 3.79 -9.15
CA GLN A 637 -15.21 2.70 -8.89
C GLN A 637 -14.06 3.27 -8.06
N VAL A 638 -13.40 2.40 -7.30
CA VAL A 638 -12.46 2.75 -6.24
C VAL A 638 -11.35 1.65 -6.12
N TYR A 639 -10.11 1.99 -5.74
CA TYR A 639 -8.84 1.22 -5.80
C TYR A 639 -7.96 1.40 -4.53
N ASN A 640 -6.94 0.55 -4.33
CA ASN A 640 -5.82 0.71 -3.39
C ASN A 640 -4.67 -0.22 -3.80
N PHE A 641 -3.56 -0.22 -3.06
CA PHE A 641 -2.55 -1.28 -3.17
C PHE A 641 -1.75 -1.45 -1.86
N GLU A 642 -1.20 -2.65 -1.64
CA GLU A 642 -0.26 -2.91 -0.55
C GLU A 642 1.17 -2.60 -1.03
N VAL A 643 2.05 -2.21 -0.12
CA VAL A 643 3.38 -1.68 -0.42
C VAL A 643 4.37 -2.29 0.57
N LYS A 644 5.40 -2.96 0.06
CA LYS A 644 6.34 -3.72 0.88
C LYS A 644 6.99 -2.84 1.97
N ASP A 645 7.06 -3.39 3.18
CA ASP A 645 7.62 -2.81 4.41
C ASP A 645 6.93 -1.53 4.94
N ASP A 646 6.84 -0.47 4.12
CA ASP A 646 6.46 0.88 4.58
C ASP A 646 4.95 1.16 4.61
N ASN A 647 4.13 0.23 4.12
CA ASN A 647 2.67 0.26 4.09
C ASN A 647 2.00 1.59 3.64
N SER A 648 2.64 2.30 2.71
CA SER A 648 2.25 3.66 2.32
C SER A 648 2.77 4.04 0.93
N TYR A 649 2.13 5.05 0.33
CA TYR A 649 2.49 5.55 -1.00
C TYR A 649 2.18 7.04 -1.19
N GLY A 650 2.97 7.70 -2.03
CA GLY A 650 2.75 9.08 -2.46
C GLY A 650 1.81 9.17 -3.65
N THR A 651 0.85 10.08 -3.60
CA THR A 651 0.07 10.54 -4.76
C THR A 651 0.68 11.82 -5.36
N ALA A 652 0.13 12.34 -6.45
CA ALA A 652 0.44 13.68 -6.94
C ALA A 652 0.22 14.79 -5.89
N GLY A 653 -0.61 14.54 -4.88
CA GLY A 653 -0.86 15.41 -3.75
C GLY A 653 0.14 15.20 -2.62
N PHE A 654 0.01 14.08 -1.92
CA PHE A 654 0.56 13.81 -0.58
C PHE A 654 0.66 12.29 -0.32
N THR A 655 1.17 11.87 0.84
CA THR A 655 1.40 10.45 1.15
C THR A 655 0.23 9.82 1.96
N THR A 656 -0.12 8.55 1.69
CA THR A 656 -1.31 7.81 2.19
C THR A 656 -0.97 6.35 2.60
N HIS A 657 -1.90 5.59 3.20
CA HIS A 657 -1.66 4.27 3.87
C HIS A 657 -2.62 3.11 3.45
N ASN A 658 -2.20 1.84 3.66
CA ASN A 658 -2.82 0.57 3.21
C ASN A 658 -3.88 -0.07 4.19
N CYS A 659 -4.52 -1.22 3.85
CA CYS A 659 -5.58 -1.92 4.64
C CYS A 659 -5.84 -3.43 4.26
N ALA A 660 -6.01 -4.42 5.18
CA ALA A 660 -6.27 -5.88 4.86
C ALA A 660 -6.89 -6.79 5.99
N GLU A 661 -7.56 -7.92 5.64
CA GLU A 661 -8.49 -8.79 6.46
C GLU A 661 -7.94 -10.08 7.17
N GLY A 662 -8.79 -10.90 7.85
CA GLY A 662 -8.40 -12.21 8.47
C GLY A 662 -9.49 -13.00 9.25
N PHE A 663 -9.18 -14.26 9.65
CA PHE A 663 -10.00 -15.41 10.18
C PHE A 663 -11.45 -15.21 10.68
N GLY A 664 -11.76 -14.14 11.43
CA GLY A 664 -13.08 -13.91 12.03
C GLY A 664 -13.38 -14.77 13.27
N LEU A 665 -13.11 -14.22 14.46
CA LEU A 665 -13.43 -14.86 15.74
C LEU A 665 -14.90 -14.67 16.14
N SER A 666 -15.50 -13.51 15.87
CA SER A 666 -16.87 -13.18 16.30
C SER A 666 -17.95 -14.09 15.68
N THR A 667 -17.71 -14.64 14.50
CA THR A 667 -18.59 -15.66 13.89
C THR A 667 -18.48 -17.01 14.62
N LEU A 668 -17.32 -17.39 15.14
CA LEU A 668 -17.14 -18.62 15.91
C LEU A 668 -17.75 -18.49 17.32
N GLU A 669 -17.61 -17.31 17.95
CA GLU A 669 -18.25 -16.99 19.22
C GLU A 669 -19.79 -17.07 19.13
N ALA A 670 -20.39 -16.54 18.06
CA ALA A 670 -21.83 -16.64 17.80
C ALA A 670 -22.31 -18.09 17.62
N LEU A 671 -21.57 -18.93 16.89
CA LEU A 671 -21.90 -20.35 16.77
C LEU A 671 -21.85 -21.06 18.14
N TYR A 672 -20.88 -20.73 19.00
CA TYR A 672 -20.77 -21.27 20.35
C TYR A 672 -21.96 -20.90 21.28
N THR A 673 -22.62 -19.75 21.06
CA THR A 673 -23.88 -19.40 21.76
C THR A 673 -25.12 -20.02 21.11
N GLY A 674 -24.96 -20.67 19.96
CA GLY A 674 -26.06 -21.16 19.14
C GLY A 674 -26.86 -20.05 18.48
N THR A 675 -26.14 -19.04 17.97
CA THR A 675 -26.61 -17.89 17.19
C THR A 675 -26.15 -18.05 15.74
N PRO A 676 -27.06 -18.03 14.74
CA PRO A 676 -26.70 -18.14 13.32
C PRO A 676 -25.74 -17.04 12.84
N ILE A 677 -25.02 -17.28 11.75
CA ILE A 677 -24.08 -16.29 11.18
C ILE A 677 -24.35 -15.98 9.70
N ILE A 678 -24.06 -14.75 9.29
CA ILE A 678 -24.02 -14.34 7.88
C ILE A 678 -22.56 -14.03 7.57
N ALA A 679 -21.94 -14.76 6.67
CA ALA A 679 -20.52 -14.56 6.35
C ALA A 679 -20.29 -14.60 4.86
N THR A 680 -19.39 -13.72 4.39
CA THR A 680 -18.77 -13.89 3.07
C THR A 680 -17.98 -15.20 3.10
N LYS A 681 -18.21 -16.08 2.11
CA LYS A 681 -17.47 -17.33 1.92
C LYS A 681 -16.07 -17.05 1.37
N THR A 682 -15.24 -16.52 2.27
CA THR A 682 -13.84 -16.20 2.06
C THR A 682 -13.05 -16.71 3.25
N GLY A 683 -11.84 -17.21 3.02
CA GLY A 683 -10.97 -17.64 4.11
C GLY A 683 -11.59 -18.68 5.07
N GLY A 684 -11.04 -18.70 6.29
CA GLY A 684 -11.55 -19.41 7.45
C GLY A 684 -12.95 -19.04 7.95
N LEU A 685 -13.65 -18.05 7.34
CA LEU A 685 -15.08 -17.83 7.57
C LEU A 685 -15.94 -18.89 6.88
N THR A 686 -15.49 -19.38 5.72
CA THR A 686 -16.24 -20.35 4.90
C THR A 686 -16.60 -21.60 5.69
N GLN A 687 -15.62 -22.19 6.37
CA GLN A 687 -15.79 -23.38 7.21
C GLN A 687 -16.59 -23.15 8.52
N GLN A 688 -16.87 -21.89 8.88
CA GLN A 688 -17.73 -21.57 10.02
C GLN A 688 -19.20 -21.53 9.60
N VAL A 689 -19.49 -20.90 8.46
CA VAL A 689 -20.87 -20.74 7.96
C VAL A 689 -21.37 -21.97 7.20
N GLU A 690 -20.48 -22.80 6.65
CA GLU A 690 -20.81 -24.00 5.88
C GLU A 690 -19.90 -25.18 6.28
N ASN A 691 -20.51 -26.35 6.51
CA ASN A 691 -19.81 -27.58 6.87
C ASN A 691 -19.08 -28.16 5.64
N PRO A 692 -17.73 -28.27 5.64
CA PRO A 692 -16.98 -28.72 4.46
C PRO A 692 -17.14 -30.21 4.14
N LYS A 693 -17.86 -30.99 4.97
CA LYS A 693 -18.15 -32.42 4.73
C LYS A 693 -19.57 -32.67 4.22
N THR A 694 -20.54 -31.86 4.64
CA THR A 694 -21.98 -32.06 4.34
C THR A 694 -22.59 -30.96 3.47
N ASN A 695 -21.90 -29.83 3.29
CA ASN A 695 -22.42 -28.59 2.71
C ASN A 695 -23.62 -27.99 3.47
N GLU A 696 -23.87 -28.42 4.70
CA GLU A 696 -24.89 -27.82 5.56
C GLU A 696 -24.45 -26.41 6.00
N GLN A 697 -25.33 -25.41 5.86
CA GLN A 697 -25.08 -24.05 6.35
C GLN A 697 -25.69 -23.83 7.74
N TYR A 698 -24.95 -23.17 8.62
CA TYR A 698 -25.36 -22.81 9.98
C TYR A 698 -25.75 -21.33 10.09
N GLY A 699 -26.38 -20.83 9.02
CA GLY A 699 -26.56 -19.40 8.78
C GLY A 699 -26.82 -19.10 7.31
N VAL A 700 -26.19 -18.05 6.78
CA VAL A 700 -26.19 -17.74 5.34
C VAL A 700 -24.77 -17.47 4.87
N GLY A 701 -24.20 -18.44 4.14
CA GLY A 701 -22.92 -18.28 3.47
C GLY A 701 -23.10 -17.50 2.18
N MET A 702 -22.71 -16.23 2.17
CA MET A 702 -22.75 -15.38 0.99
C MET A 702 -21.59 -15.75 0.08
N ASN A 703 -21.88 -16.32 -1.10
CA ASN A 703 -20.87 -16.43 -2.15
C ASN A 703 -20.38 -15.02 -2.53
N PRO A 704 -19.07 -14.81 -2.77
CA PRO A 704 -18.56 -13.54 -3.28
C PRO A 704 -19.22 -13.19 -4.63
N ASP A 705 -19.72 -11.96 -4.75
CA ASP A 705 -20.25 -11.41 -6.00
C ASP A 705 -19.12 -11.07 -7.00
N VAL A 706 -17.93 -10.74 -6.48
CA VAL A 706 -16.70 -10.45 -7.24
C VAL A 706 -15.52 -11.08 -6.48
N ARG A 707 -14.63 -11.74 -7.22
CA ARG A 707 -13.34 -12.26 -6.72
C ARG A 707 -12.20 -11.62 -7.51
N ALA A 708 -11.19 -11.06 -6.85
CA ALA A 708 -10.02 -10.44 -7.50
C ALA A 708 -8.72 -11.19 -7.18
N LEU A 709 -8.00 -11.65 -8.21
CA LEU A 709 -6.69 -12.30 -8.04
C LEU A 709 -5.60 -11.25 -7.76
N VAL A 710 -4.92 -11.37 -6.63
CA VAL A 710 -3.83 -10.50 -6.18
C VAL A 710 -2.61 -11.36 -5.78
N GLY A 711 -1.43 -10.76 -5.57
CA GLY A 711 -0.23 -11.52 -5.18
C GLY A 711 1.03 -10.64 -5.14
N SER A 712 2.14 -11.18 -4.63
CA SER A 712 3.42 -10.49 -4.43
C SER A 712 4.63 -11.38 -4.78
N GLN A 713 5.85 -10.81 -4.78
CA GLN A 713 7.09 -11.60 -4.87
C GLN A 713 7.31 -12.59 -3.71
N THR A 714 6.51 -12.52 -2.65
CA THR A 714 6.64 -13.33 -1.42
C THR A 714 5.35 -14.08 -1.06
N VAL A 715 4.32 -14.03 -1.92
CA VAL A 715 2.99 -14.68 -1.78
C VAL A 715 2.45 -14.83 -3.21
N SER A 716 2.45 -16.03 -3.78
CA SER A 716 2.17 -16.19 -5.23
C SER A 716 0.82 -15.65 -5.68
N PHE A 717 -0.24 -15.91 -4.91
CA PHE A 717 -1.59 -15.44 -5.20
C PHE A 717 -2.45 -15.44 -3.93
N ILE A 718 -3.46 -14.57 -3.87
CA ILE A 718 -4.60 -14.56 -2.94
C ILE A 718 -5.83 -14.13 -3.78
N MET A 719 -7.04 -14.56 -3.41
CA MET A 719 -8.28 -13.99 -3.94
C MET A 719 -8.87 -13.01 -2.92
N GLU A 720 -9.24 -11.81 -3.36
CA GLU A 720 -10.08 -10.90 -2.56
C GLU A 720 -11.55 -11.10 -2.88
N ASP A 721 -12.38 -11.26 -1.83
CA ASP A 721 -13.79 -11.58 -1.95
C ASP A 721 -14.69 -10.42 -1.52
N HIS A 722 -15.53 -9.96 -2.44
CA HIS A 722 -16.47 -8.88 -2.19
C HIS A 722 -17.92 -9.35 -2.41
N VAL A 723 -18.82 -8.94 -1.52
CA VAL A 723 -20.27 -9.00 -1.73
C VAL A 723 -20.85 -7.59 -1.85
N ARG A 724 -22.00 -7.47 -2.52
CA ARG A 724 -22.79 -6.22 -2.62
C ARG A 724 -23.71 -6.02 -1.42
N HIS A 725 -24.18 -4.79 -1.20
CA HIS A 725 -25.13 -4.49 -0.11
C HIS A 725 -26.49 -5.18 -0.29
N ASP A 726 -26.94 -5.44 -1.53
CA ASP A 726 -28.16 -6.23 -1.77
C ASP A 726 -27.97 -7.71 -1.40
N THR A 727 -26.80 -8.29 -1.66
CA THR A 727 -26.43 -9.65 -1.21
C THR A 727 -26.46 -9.76 0.32
N ILE A 728 -25.92 -8.75 1.02
CA ILE A 728 -25.98 -8.62 2.49
C ILE A 728 -27.45 -8.52 2.96
N MET A 729 -28.23 -7.62 2.37
CA MET A 729 -29.64 -7.40 2.73
C MET A 729 -30.49 -8.68 2.53
N ASN A 730 -30.30 -9.37 1.40
CA ASN A 730 -30.99 -10.62 1.09
C ASN A 730 -30.62 -11.74 2.09
N ALA A 731 -29.37 -11.81 2.54
CA ALA A 731 -28.96 -12.76 3.57
C ALA A 731 -29.61 -12.46 4.95
N ILE A 732 -29.72 -11.18 5.31
CA ILE A 732 -30.41 -10.73 6.54
C ILE A 732 -31.91 -11.06 6.46
N HIS A 733 -32.56 -10.75 5.33
CA HIS A 733 -33.98 -11.04 5.11
C HIS A 733 -34.28 -12.55 5.14
N LYS A 734 -33.39 -13.39 4.56
CA LYS A 734 -33.49 -14.86 4.64
C LYS A 734 -33.52 -15.37 6.08
N LEU A 735 -32.71 -14.82 6.99
CA LEU A 735 -32.77 -15.19 8.42
C LEU A 735 -33.98 -14.60 9.13
N TYR A 736 -34.46 -13.41 8.75
CA TYR A 736 -35.70 -12.86 9.29
C TYR A 736 -36.90 -13.78 8.98
N VAL A 737 -37.11 -14.11 7.70
CA VAL A 737 -38.22 -14.95 7.20
C VAL A 737 -38.22 -16.37 7.79
N LEU A 738 -37.04 -16.91 8.13
CA LEU A 738 -36.89 -18.21 8.80
C LEU A 738 -37.56 -18.26 10.21
N GLY A 739 -37.87 -17.12 10.80
CA GLY A 739 -38.60 -17.02 12.07
C GLY A 739 -37.78 -17.44 13.31
N LYS A 740 -38.30 -17.13 14.50
CA LYS A 740 -37.59 -17.38 15.78
C LYS A 740 -37.33 -18.87 16.03
N SER A 741 -38.27 -19.74 15.65
CA SER A 741 -38.13 -21.21 15.75
C SER A 741 -37.07 -21.75 14.80
N GLY A 742 -37.13 -21.41 13.52
CA GLY A 742 -36.17 -21.87 12.52
C GLY A 742 -34.75 -21.33 12.78
N ARG A 743 -34.60 -20.07 13.23
CA ARG A 743 -33.31 -19.54 13.68
C ARG A 743 -32.76 -20.25 14.91
N LYS A 744 -33.62 -20.58 15.90
CA LYS A 744 -33.22 -21.34 17.10
C LYS A 744 -32.75 -22.75 16.73
N GLU A 745 -33.41 -23.43 15.79
CA GLU A 745 -33.01 -24.74 15.29
C GLU A 745 -31.69 -24.68 14.50
N LEU A 746 -31.57 -23.72 13.57
CA LEU A 746 -30.35 -23.48 12.79
C LEU A 746 -29.15 -23.17 13.70
N GLY A 747 -29.36 -22.32 14.72
CA GLY A 747 -28.35 -21.98 15.71
C GLY A 747 -27.98 -23.15 16.62
N ASN A 748 -28.93 -24.01 17.00
CA ASN A 748 -28.63 -25.25 17.74
C ASN A 748 -27.76 -26.20 16.90
N ARG A 749 -28.02 -26.33 15.60
CA ARG A 749 -27.18 -27.12 14.67
C ARG A 749 -25.79 -26.51 14.51
N GLY A 750 -25.69 -25.18 14.38
CA GLY A 750 -24.43 -24.45 14.36
C GLY A 750 -23.60 -24.61 15.64
N GLN A 751 -24.25 -24.66 16.80
CA GLN A 751 -23.59 -24.91 18.09
C GLN A 751 -23.09 -26.36 18.19
N ALA A 752 -23.89 -27.34 17.75
CA ALA A 752 -23.46 -28.74 17.73
C ALA A 752 -22.22 -28.92 16.83
N TYR A 753 -22.26 -28.36 15.62
CA TYR A 753 -21.11 -28.32 14.71
C TYR A 753 -19.89 -27.64 15.33
N ALA A 754 -20.04 -26.46 15.95
CA ALA A 754 -18.91 -25.76 16.56
C ALA A 754 -18.32 -26.51 17.76
N HIS A 755 -19.16 -27.19 18.56
CA HIS A 755 -18.71 -28.04 19.67
C HIS A 755 -18.02 -29.33 19.22
N GLU A 756 -18.20 -29.77 17.98
CA GLU A 756 -17.49 -30.88 17.32
C GLU A 756 -16.21 -30.39 16.63
N ALA A 757 -16.35 -29.52 15.63
CA ALA A 757 -15.29 -29.11 14.70
C ALA A 757 -14.25 -28.16 15.32
N PHE A 758 -14.68 -27.27 16.22
CA PHE A 758 -13.84 -26.24 16.84
C PHE A 758 -13.60 -26.54 18.33
N ASN A 759 -13.47 -27.82 18.69
CA ASN A 759 -13.43 -28.30 20.06
C ASN A 759 -12.06 -28.06 20.75
N ILE A 760 -12.06 -27.46 21.95
CA ILE A 760 -10.84 -27.08 22.68
C ILE A 760 -10.05 -28.26 23.26
N ASP A 761 -10.71 -29.36 23.60
CA ASP A 761 -10.05 -30.59 24.08
C ASP A 761 -9.37 -31.30 22.91
N THR A 762 -10.04 -31.36 21.76
CA THR A 762 -9.46 -31.87 20.51
C THR A 762 -8.28 -31.00 20.07
N LEU A 763 -8.41 -29.66 20.07
CA LEU A 763 -7.30 -28.74 19.82
C LEU A 763 -6.12 -29.06 20.72
N THR A 764 -6.35 -29.17 22.03
CA THR A 764 -5.26 -29.33 23.00
C THR A 764 -4.59 -30.69 22.89
N LYS A 765 -5.36 -31.78 22.74
CA LYS A 765 -4.83 -33.14 22.54
C LYS A 765 -4.07 -33.29 21.22
N THR A 766 -4.54 -32.69 20.13
CA THR A 766 -3.85 -32.75 18.85
C THR A 766 -2.57 -31.91 18.87
N TRP A 767 -2.58 -30.71 19.48
CA TRP A 767 -1.36 -29.91 19.68
C TRP A 767 -0.32 -30.63 20.54
N ASP A 768 -0.74 -31.21 21.68
CA ASP A 768 0.13 -31.97 22.58
C ASP A 768 0.79 -33.14 21.82
N LYS A 769 -0.02 -33.97 21.17
CA LYS A 769 0.45 -35.11 20.38
C LYS A 769 1.37 -34.72 19.22
N THR A 770 1.08 -33.64 18.48
CA THR A 770 1.90 -33.28 17.31
C THR A 770 3.21 -32.62 17.69
N LEU A 771 3.23 -31.77 18.73
CA LEU A 771 4.47 -31.23 19.30
C LEU A 771 5.34 -32.34 19.88
N GLU A 772 4.76 -33.21 20.73
CA GLU A 772 5.50 -34.32 21.35
C GLU A 772 6.09 -35.28 20.30
N LYS A 773 5.31 -35.65 19.26
CA LYS A 773 5.81 -36.42 18.12
C LYS A 773 6.97 -35.71 17.41
N CYS A 774 6.81 -34.43 17.07
CA CYS A 774 7.83 -33.66 16.34
C CYS A 774 9.15 -33.59 17.12
N ILE A 775 9.08 -33.27 18.41
CA ILE A 775 10.25 -33.19 19.30
C ILE A 775 10.96 -34.55 19.43
N LEU A 776 10.20 -35.65 19.56
CA LEU A 776 10.76 -37.00 19.66
C LEU A 776 11.37 -37.48 18.34
N ASP A 777 10.67 -37.29 17.22
CA ASP A 777 11.16 -37.65 15.89
C ASP A 777 12.44 -36.86 15.54
N TYR A 778 12.49 -35.56 15.82
CA TYR A 778 13.70 -34.75 15.66
C TYR A 778 14.85 -35.30 16.52
N LYS A 779 14.63 -35.53 17.81
CA LYS A 779 15.66 -36.05 18.73
C LYS A 779 16.17 -37.44 18.32
N ALA A 780 15.30 -38.30 17.79
CA ALA A 780 15.67 -39.62 17.27
C ALA A 780 16.44 -39.59 15.94
N ASN A 781 16.34 -38.50 15.17
CA ASN A 781 16.94 -38.38 13.83
C ASN A 781 18.08 -37.35 13.75
N LYS A 782 18.40 -36.60 14.82
CA LYS A 782 19.36 -35.47 14.83
C LYS A 782 20.74 -35.74 14.20
N ASN A 783 21.22 -36.99 14.23
CA ASN A 783 22.51 -37.37 13.64
C ASN A 783 22.41 -37.91 12.19
N LYS A 784 21.25 -37.82 11.53
CA LYS A 784 21.06 -38.19 10.12
C LYS A 784 21.10 -36.93 9.25
N PRO A 785 21.82 -36.93 8.11
CA PRO A 785 21.83 -35.77 7.21
C PRO A 785 20.43 -35.54 6.61
N ARG A 786 19.91 -34.31 6.78
CA ARG A 786 18.60 -33.86 6.24
C ARG A 786 18.56 -33.95 4.71
N TYR A 787 19.69 -33.69 4.06
CA TYR A 787 19.85 -33.69 2.60
C TYR A 787 20.70 -34.86 2.10
N LYS A 788 20.31 -35.46 0.96
CA LYS A 788 21.17 -36.38 0.20
C LYS A 788 22.08 -35.59 -0.73
N MET A 789 23.38 -35.59 -0.43
CA MET A 789 24.43 -35.16 -1.35
C MET A 789 24.30 -35.93 -2.67
N THR A 790 23.79 -35.26 -3.70
CA THR A 790 23.65 -35.81 -5.05
C THR A 790 24.66 -35.09 -5.93
N THR A 791 25.64 -35.81 -6.47
CA THR A 791 26.57 -35.24 -7.45
C THR A 791 25.84 -34.96 -8.77
N LEU A 792 25.94 -33.70 -9.22
CA LEU A 792 25.52 -33.22 -10.54
C LEU A 792 26.54 -33.61 -11.61
#